data_AF-A0A4R7C587-F1
#
_entry.id   AF-A0A4R7C587-F1
#
_cell.length_a   1.000
_cell.length_b   1.000
_cell.length_c   1.000
_cell.angle_alpha   90.00
_cell.angle_beta   90.00
_cell.angle_gamma   90.00
#
_symmetry.space_group_name_H-M   'P 1'
#
loop_
_entity.id
_entity.type
_entity.pdbx_description
1 polymer ?
#
loop_
_entity_poly.entity_id
_entity_poly.type
_entity_poly.pdbx_seq_one_letter_code
_entity_poly.pdbx_strand_id
1 'polypeptide(L)'
;MGSGRRLGVPRRACYTSGRLGNERVLMRIVRAARLWFKGGSSDKLYEVDLVENDGLFGDARFLVNFRYGRRGSSLREGTKTTVPVTREAAEKVFDSVVVAKVNEGYRRTDQGAAAPSIATSPEAPAPEAVEGRGLKLLGRLEAHLRSPWPGPDRDRLLWRIGEVRLRAATPTLLTLAEKSGPEASYSLVFALARAAGAAAADRLKTIARSADSALVRDLAAFALVSPLMGDARETGALDSSLPRSVIEAGEARDADRIVGALADLAASAKGRSLDVGRSLVALARAAQGDAALNAALAAAVARLPARPPYLFGLRKLYKYAEMADDAALFGASAHRFETATPMYKTSRVYRGRVHVPELGTRLQLDEVRDRPDTQIGLADATLRYFKRRIWRTLRKRGELGDPTFAELATSYLLALQPADLSAPATWTHFVYGANGQWNREARSSGPLSKNWTASQLLQRNDRRSVARYGSLTFQERPSAPPGEGRPEAFPDLWNARPDLGLRLAAESPVWPAAMLGLRVLKAQPAFVSALASAEIGRLLASPHAEVAALAFSEARDRLATGTADDDLLAALLGADLVEARRLATERIEHDARLPWSGERLALAAITASHSDLAEPVARWSRERRLAPGLAEPLARAVVAWLLAVPAHPDAPAEAVIRAARSRLRLLWPDRTMPARPEDVRQLMAHPAPAIMAAGIDILGLSGTDPSTIADETWRALLGSSSEDVQEAALTLFGGLGDEDLSTHAPLVVAFATSSSSRLRQAARPLVARIAERDPALADRLAHDLIGTLFLSAPDEDYPADIIALLREAMPRQLAALDEATVWRMLQARAKGAQLLGADLLLGREPAAFSVRQIARLGNHAHLAVRQWAMAAYAAAPERFRAEAADAVLLVESEWPEVYDFARQQFETWPPEAWTPETLAVVTDSVKPPVLDFARHLLRSRLAPADAEAQLTRLLEHPAQAMHLLVTEMLTQEAAGSDAAFAKLLPLARIVMLQVLKGRVAKDRMAAFLTAEALRDRGRAERVAPLFADLTLSGTERDRAHAVLALRDIARAHPGIALPIASRPAPLRPTGRAA
;
A
#
# COMPACT_ATOMS: atom_id res chain seq x y z
N MET A 1 24.76 -40.86 -19.64
CA MET A 1 26.12 -41.44 -19.49
C MET A 1 27.10 -40.28 -19.55
N GLY A 2 28.13 -40.14 -18.73
CA GLY A 2 28.78 -41.19 -17.99
C GLY A 2 30.13 -40.74 -17.44
N SER A 3 30.71 -41.66 -16.70
CA SER A 3 32.13 -42.04 -16.72
C SER A 3 33.20 -40.95 -16.87
N GLY A 4 33.84 -40.65 -15.73
CA GLY A 4 35.26 -41.01 -15.52
C GLY A 4 36.33 -39.94 -15.74
N ARG A 5 37.31 -39.91 -14.80
CA ARG A 5 38.58 -39.12 -14.75
C ARG A 5 38.40 -37.66 -14.34
N ARG A 6 39.26 -37.00 -13.55
CA ARG A 6 40.56 -37.29 -12.88
C ARG A 6 40.83 -36.13 -11.88
N LEU A 7 41.61 -36.38 -10.81
CA LEU A 7 42.47 -35.44 -10.04
C LEU A 7 41.75 -34.31 -9.25
N GLY A 8 42.06 -33.91 -8.01
CA GLY A 8 43.05 -34.28 -6.99
C GLY A 8 43.08 -33.15 -5.92
N VAL A 9 42.83 -33.49 -4.64
CA VAL A 9 43.61 -33.22 -3.38
C VAL A 9 44.48 -31.92 -3.31
N PRO A 10 44.70 -31.21 -2.15
CA PRO A 10 44.65 -31.61 -0.72
C PRO A 10 44.15 -30.57 0.32
N ARG A 11 43.96 -31.01 1.59
CA ARG A 11 44.76 -30.64 2.82
C ARG A 11 43.95 -30.96 4.10
N ARG A 12 44.41 -31.91 4.94
CA ARG A 12 45.17 -31.77 6.22
C ARG A 12 44.42 -30.96 7.29
N ALA A 13 44.36 -31.30 8.58
CA ALA A 13 44.77 -32.43 9.43
C ALA A 13 44.14 -32.17 10.82
N CYS A 14 43.88 -33.19 11.65
CA CYS A 14 43.59 -32.97 13.08
C CYS A 14 44.08 -34.13 13.94
N TYR A 15 44.98 -33.79 14.87
CA TYR A 15 45.49 -34.61 15.97
C TYR A 15 44.72 -34.27 17.26
N THR A 16 44.55 -35.26 18.12
CA THR A 16 44.09 -35.10 19.52
C THR A 16 45.26 -35.11 20.50
N SER A 17 45.34 -34.12 21.40
CA SER A 17 45.68 -34.23 22.83
C SER A 17 45.53 -32.83 23.46
N GLY A 18 44.61 -32.56 24.38
CA GLY A 18 44.80 -32.73 25.81
C GLY A 18 44.15 -31.53 26.53
N ARG A 19 43.37 -31.80 27.59
CA ARG A 19 42.52 -30.85 28.33
C ARG A 19 43.26 -29.63 28.90
N LEU A 20 42.57 -28.49 28.97
CA LEU A 20 42.46 -27.60 30.16
C LEU A 20 41.42 -26.50 29.90
N GLY A 21 40.51 -26.28 30.87
CA GLY A 21 39.82 -24.99 31.10
C GLY A 21 38.40 -24.82 30.53
N ASN A 22 37.39 -25.04 31.37
CA ASN A 22 36.06 -24.45 31.22
C ASN A 22 36.17 -22.91 31.14
N GLU A 23 35.77 -22.29 30.03
CA GLU A 23 35.40 -20.87 30.03
C GLU A 23 34.08 -20.70 30.80
N ARG A 24 34.18 -20.45 32.11
CA ARG A 24 33.08 -19.92 32.92
C ARG A 24 32.78 -18.49 32.43
N VAL A 25 31.56 -18.25 31.97
CA VAL A 25 31.04 -16.90 31.72
C VAL A 25 31.08 -16.11 33.04
N LEU A 26 31.88 -15.05 33.11
CA LEU A 26 32.20 -14.30 34.34
C LEU A 26 31.07 -13.37 34.84
N MET A 27 30.01 -13.15 34.07
CA MET A 27 28.88 -12.28 34.45
C MET A 27 27.54 -12.93 34.10
N ARG A 28 26.68 -13.09 35.11
CA ARG A 28 25.35 -13.70 34.99
C ARG A 28 24.27 -12.71 35.38
N ILE A 29 23.28 -12.48 34.52
CA ILE A 29 22.09 -11.70 34.89
C ILE A 29 21.23 -12.53 35.84
N VAL A 30 21.01 -12.01 37.05
CA VAL A 30 20.22 -12.64 38.13
C VAL A 30 18.76 -12.20 38.06
N ARG A 31 18.50 -10.94 37.68
CA ARG A 31 17.16 -10.36 37.52
C ARG A 31 17.20 -9.27 36.46
N ALA A 32 16.17 -9.18 35.63
CA ALA A 32 16.01 -8.12 34.64
C ALA A 32 14.57 -7.60 34.67
N ALA A 33 14.36 -6.33 34.38
CA ALA A 33 13.03 -5.74 34.22
C ALA A 33 12.99 -4.79 33.04
N ARG A 34 11.91 -4.88 32.24
CA ARG A 34 11.72 -4.08 31.02
C ARG A 34 10.51 -3.17 31.18
N LEU A 35 10.74 -1.86 31.10
CA LEU A 35 9.77 -0.83 31.40
C LEU A 35 9.48 0.01 30.14
N TRP A 36 8.20 0.19 29.85
CA TRP A 36 7.73 0.91 28.67
C TRP A 36 6.87 2.12 29.03
N PHE A 37 7.16 3.25 28.39
CA PHE A 37 6.39 4.48 28.54
C PHE A 37 5.93 5.01 27.19
N LYS A 38 4.63 5.29 27.05
CA LYS A 38 4.04 5.95 25.87
C LYS A 38 3.15 7.13 26.30
N GLY A 39 3.54 8.34 25.92
CA GLY A 39 2.81 9.58 26.16
C GLY A 39 3.22 10.67 25.15
N GLY A 40 2.25 11.22 24.41
CA GLY A 40 2.51 12.17 23.32
C GLY A 40 3.36 11.56 22.18
N SER A 41 4.36 12.29 21.71
CA SER A 41 5.35 11.83 20.71
C SER A 41 6.47 10.95 21.27
N SER A 42 6.46 10.68 22.58
CA SER A 42 7.48 9.87 23.26
C SER A 42 7.09 8.38 23.35
N ASP A 43 7.98 7.52 22.83
CA ASP A 43 7.94 6.06 22.94
C ASP A 43 9.27 5.56 23.51
N LYS A 44 9.33 5.46 24.84
CA LYS A 44 10.58 5.25 25.60
C LYS A 44 10.64 3.84 26.19
N LEU A 45 11.82 3.25 26.09
CA LEU A 45 12.15 1.96 26.64
C LEU A 45 13.24 2.13 27.71
N TYR A 46 13.08 1.46 28.85
CA TYR A 46 14.04 1.44 29.95
C TYR A 46 14.20 0.00 30.44
N GLU A 47 15.43 -0.51 30.43
CA GLU A 47 15.74 -1.87 30.89
C GLU A 47 16.72 -1.77 32.05
N VAL A 48 16.53 -2.58 33.08
CA VAL A 48 17.41 -2.65 34.25
C VAL A 48 17.74 -4.10 34.55
N ASP A 49 19.02 -4.39 34.75
CA ASP A 49 19.59 -5.73 34.95
C ASP A 49 20.37 -5.76 36.27
N LEU A 50 20.09 -6.74 37.13
CA LEU A 50 20.91 -7.11 38.28
C LEU A 50 21.84 -8.24 37.84
N VAL A 51 23.14 -8.00 37.87
CA VAL A 51 24.20 -8.86 37.33
C VAL A 51 25.07 -9.35 38.47
N GLU A 52 25.26 -10.66 38.58
CA GLU A 52 26.25 -11.31 39.46
C GLU A 52 27.55 -11.52 38.69
N ASN A 53 28.67 -11.13 39.28
CA ASN A 53 29.99 -11.36 38.72
C ASN A 53 30.68 -12.49 39.51
N ASP A 54 30.71 -13.68 38.92
CA ASP A 54 31.27 -14.89 39.53
C ASP A 54 32.82 -14.85 39.63
N GLY A 55 33.46 -13.82 39.05
CA GLY A 55 34.90 -13.57 39.16
C GLY A 55 35.34 -12.81 40.41
N LEU A 56 34.40 -12.33 41.22
CA LEU A 56 34.67 -11.59 42.46
C LEU A 56 34.47 -12.51 43.67
N PHE A 57 35.52 -12.69 44.48
CA PHE A 57 35.47 -13.50 45.69
C PHE A 57 34.96 -12.65 46.88
N GLY A 58 33.77 -12.97 47.38
CA GLY A 58 33.12 -12.30 48.51
C GLY A 58 31.61 -12.14 48.33
N ASP A 59 30.93 -11.62 49.37
CA ASP A 59 29.48 -11.40 49.36
C ASP A 59 29.06 -10.20 48.49
N ALA A 60 29.97 -9.24 48.26
CA ALA A 60 29.75 -8.06 47.43
C ALA A 60 30.21 -8.29 45.98
N ARG A 61 29.34 -8.92 45.17
CA ARG A 61 29.63 -9.29 43.77
C ARG A 61 28.50 -8.96 42.78
N PHE A 62 27.49 -8.20 43.21
CA PHE A 62 26.32 -7.87 42.40
C PHE A 62 26.36 -6.41 41.93
N LEU A 63 25.95 -6.17 40.69
CA LEU A 63 25.87 -4.86 40.04
C LEU A 63 24.46 -4.64 39.48
N VAL A 64 23.97 -3.40 39.47
CA VAL A 64 22.69 -3.02 38.87
C VAL A 64 22.93 -2.08 37.69
N ASN A 65 22.75 -2.58 36.47
CA ASN A 65 22.96 -1.87 35.21
C ASN A 65 21.62 -1.47 34.60
N PHE A 66 21.60 -0.41 33.78
CA PHE A 66 20.42 0.01 33.06
C PHE A 66 20.74 0.51 31.66
N ARG A 67 19.74 0.49 30.78
CA ARG A 67 19.81 1.06 29.43
C ARG A 67 18.50 1.73 29.06
N TYR A 68 18.58 2.86 28.35
CA TYR A 68 17.41 3.64 28.01
C TYR A 68 17.50 4.31 26.64
N GLY A 69 16.35 4.48 25.97
CA GLY A 69 16.29 5.10 24.66
C GLY A 69 14.89 5.06 24.05
N ARG A 70 14.79 5.55 22.81
CA ARG A 70 13.54 5.44 22.03
C ARG A 70 13.44 4.02 21.49
N ARG A 71 12.22 3.46 21.47
CA ARG A 71 12.01 2.12 20.93
C ARG A 71 12.38 2.09 19.43
N GLY A 72 13.31 1.21 19.06
CA GLY A 72 13.84 1.09 17.69
C GLY A 72 15.15 1.86 17.40
N SER A 73 15.72 2.57 18.38
CA SER A 73 17.05 3.21 18.27
C SER A 73 18.11 2.49 19.11
N SER A 74 19.39 2.82 18.92
CA SER A 74 20.45 2.40 19.85
C SER A 74 20.17 2.95 21.27
N LEU A 75 20.25 2.06 22.27
CA LEU A 75 19.99 2.39 23.68
C LEU A 75 21.28 2.90 24.35
N ARG A 76 21.17 3.88 25.23
CA ARG A 76 22.30 4.38 26.03
C ARG A 76 22.40 3.59 27.32
N GLU A 77 23.58 3.04 27.59
CA GLU A 77 23.86 2.19 28.76
C GLU A 77 24.46 2.99 29.93
N GLY A 78 24.21 2.52 31.16
CA GLY A 78 24.75 3.08 32.39
C GLY A 78 24.63 2.10 33.57
N THR A 79 25.21 2.46 34.72
CA THR A 79 25.15 1.64 35.94
C THR A 79 24.68 2.46 37.14
N LYS A 80 23.94 1.83 38.07
CA LYS A 80 23.48 2.43 39.34
C LYS A 80 24.38 2.10 40.52
N THR A 81 25.24 1.11 40.37
CA THR A 81 26.22 0.69 41.38
C THR A 81 27.61 0.77 40.75
N THR A 82 28.36 1.81 41.07
CA THR A 82 29.72 2.02 40.54
C THR A 82 30.75 1.04 41.11
N VAL A 83 30.39 0.32 42.20
CA VAL A 83 31.17 -0.73 42.85
C VAL A 83 30.23 -1.92 43.12
N PRO A 84 30.71 -3.19 43.02
CA PRO A 84 29.92 -4.36 43.37
C PRO A 84 29.40 -4.31 44.82
N VAL A 85 28.13 -4.64 45.03
CA VAL A 85 27.46 -4.62 46.33
C VAL A 85 26.96 -6.02 46.70
N THR A 86 26.54 -6.19 47.95
CA THR A 86 25.93 -7.44 48.42
C THR A 86 24.59 -7.68 47.72
N ARG A 87 24.16 -8.95 47.66
CA ARG A 87 22.91 -9.33 46.98
C ARG A 87 21.70 -8.56 47.50
N GLU A 88 21.54 -8.45 48.82
CA GLU A 88 20.41 -7.72 49.42
C GLU A 88 20.43 -6.22 49.07
N ALA A 89 21.62 -5.61 49.01
CA ALA A 89 21.77 -4.21 48.62
C ALA A 89 21.47 -4.01 47.12
N ALA A 90 21.93 -4.92 46.25
CA ALA A 90 21.65 -4.89 44.83
C ALA A 90 20.15 -5.07 44.55
N GLU A 91 19.48 -6.00 45.24
CA GLU A 91 18.04 -6.22 45.09
C GLU A 91 17.22 -5.01 45.54
N LYS A 92 17.58 -4.35 46.64
CA LYS A 92 16.96 -3.08 47.07
C LYS A 92 17.16 -1.95 46.05
N VAL A 93 18.37 -1.81 45.48
CA VAL A 93 18.67 -0.80 44.46
C VAL A 93 17.87 -1.10 43.17
N PHE A 94 17.80 -2.36 42.75
CA PHE A 94 17.01 -2.79 41.61
C PHE A 94 15.51 -2.48 41.79
N ASP A 95 14.94 -2.84 42.93
CA ASP A 95 13.52 -2.60 43.21
C ASP A 95 13.21 -1.10 43.36
N SER A 96 14.11 -0.33 43.96
CA SER A 96 13.99 1.13 44.01
C SER A 96 13.99 1.76 42.61
N VAL A 97 14.82 1.28 41.69
CA VAL A 97 14.89 1.79 40.30
C VAL A 97 13.60 1.48 39.56
N VAL A 98 13.05 0.28 39.72
CA VAL A 98 11.81 -0.10 39.05
C VAL A 98 10.61 0.66 39.62
N VAL A 99 10.47 0.76 40.94
CA VAL A 99 9.38 1.52 41.58
C VAL A 99 9.44 3.00 41.21
N ALA A 100 10.63 3.61 41.19
CA ALA A 100 10.80 5.00 40.75
C ALA A 100 10.31 5.21 39.31
N LYS A 101 10.63 4.30 38.39
CA LYS A 101 10.19 4.41 36.99
C LYS A 101 8.72 4.08 36.77
N VAL A 102 8.14 3.19 37.57
CA VAL A 102 6.68 2.95 37.56
C VAL A 102 5.93 4.19 38.06
N ASN A 103 6.44 4.87 39.10
CA ASN A 103 5.88 6.14 39.58
C ASN A 103 6.02 7.29 38.55
N GLU A 104 7.06 7.26 37.72
CA GLU A 104 7.23 8.16 36.56
C GLU A 104 6.34 7.78 35.34
N GLY A 105 5.48 6.76 35.47
CA GLY A 105 4.47 6.38 34.49
C GLY A 105 4.85 5.24 33.54
N TYR A 106 5.99 4.58 33.74
CA TYR A 106 6.40 3.42 32.95
C TYR A 106 5.63 2.15 33.37
N ARG A 107 5.32 1.27 32.42
CA ARG A 107 4.64 -0.01 32.63
C ARG A 107 5.59 -1.18 32.39
N ARG A 108 5.60 -2.18 33.28
CA ARG A 108 6.35 -3.45 33.12
C ARG A 108 5.80 -4.26 31.94
N THR A 109 6.68 -4.76 31.06
CA THR A 109 6.32 -5.61 29.89
C THR A 109 6.68 -7.09 30.07
N ASP A 110 7.06 -7.46 31.28
CA ASP A 110 7.67 -8.72 31.71
C ASP A 110 6.69 -9.68 32.42
N GLN A 111 5.37 -9.42 32.34
CA GLN A 111 4.34 -10.37 32.78
C GLN A 111 3.50 -10.84 31.59
N GLY A 112 3.62 -12.14 31.30
CA GLY A 112 2.92 -12.85 30.24
C GLY A 112 1.40 -12.85 30.44
N ALA A 113 0.72 -12.73 29.30
CA ALA A 113 -0.72 -12.86 29.17
C ALA A 113 -1.22 -14.21 29.69
N ALA A 114 -2.09 -14.19 30.69
CA ALA A 114 -2.95 -15.31 31.03
C ALA A 114 -4.30 -15.10 30.34
N ALA A 115 -4.62 -15.97 29.38
CA ALA A 115 -5.93 -16.05 28.73
C ALA A 115 -6.98 -16.57 29.73
N PRO A 116 -8.17 -15.94 29.83
CA PRO A 116 -9.27 -16.54 30.56
C PRO A 116 -10.06 -17.51 29.67
N SER A 117 -10.37 -18.63 30.32
CA SER A 117 -11.16 -19.78 29.91
C SER A 117 -12.56 -19.42 29.38
N ILE A 118 -13.00 -20.19 28.39
CA ILE A 118 -14.32 -20.16 27.75
C ILE A 118 -15.34 -20.76 28.73
N ALA A 119 -16.31 -19.95 29.15
CA ALA A 119 -17.50 -20.41 29.84
C ALA A 119 -18.69 -20.51 28.86
N THR A 120 -19.31 -21.67 28.95
CA THR A 120 -20.53 -22.23 28.38
C THR A 120 -21.69 -21.25 28.12
N SER A 121 -22.22 -21.27 26.90
CA SER A 121 -23.52 -20.68 26.54
C SER A 121 -24.68 -21.53 27.07
N PRO A 122 -25.76 -20.92 27.61
CA PRO A 122 -27.02 -21.60 27.84
C PRO A 122 -27.91 -21.61 26.58
N GLU A 123 -28.56 -22.75 26.44
CA GLU A 123 -29.52 -23.19 25.44
C GLU A 123 -30.78 -22.31 25.39
N ALA A 124 -31.28 -22.04 24.18
CA ALA A 124 -32.56 -21.38 23.91
C ALA A 124 -33.61 -22.42 23.46
N PRO A 125 -34.92 -22.19 23.73
CA PRO A 125 -35.93 -23.24 23.71
C PRO A 125 -36.53 -23.54 22.32
N ALA A 126 -37.01 -24.78 22.18
CA ALA A 126 -37.61 -25.45 21.03
C ALA A 126 -39.02 -24.93 20.59
N PRO A 127 -39.53 -25.32 19.40
CA PRO A 127 -40.50 -24.59 18.59
C PRO A 127 -42.00 -24.95 18.78
N GLU A 128 -42.45 -25.27 20.00
CA GLU A 128 -43.86 -25.67 20.23
C GLU A 128 -44.87 -24.48 20.27
N ALA A 129 -44.42 -23.23 20.32
CA ALA A 129 -45.30 -22.08 20.58
C ALA A 129 -46.16 -21.58 19.39
N VAL A 130 -45.93 -22.07 18.17
CA VAL A 130 -46.54 -21.51 16.93
C VAL A 130 -48.00 -21.95 16.73
N GLU A 131 -48.36 -23.19 17.08
CA GLU A 131 -49.73 -23.72 16.88
C GLU A 131 -50.79 -22.95 17.70
N GLY A 132 -50.52 -22.66 18.97
CA GLY A 132 -51.48 -21.98 19.86
C GLY A 132 -51.80 -20.53 19.46
N ARG A 133 -50.91 -19.85 18.74
CA ARG A 133 -51.12 -18.46 18.28
C ARG A 133 -51.93 -18.41 16.99
N GLY A 134 -51.72 -19.35 16.07
CA GLY A 134 -52.49 -19.48 14.83
C GLY A 134 -53.97 -19.70 15.10
N LEU A 135 -54.29 -20.62 16.02
CA LEU A 135 -55.67 -20.90 16.45
C LEU A 135 -56.36 -19.66 17.04
N LYS A 136 -55.65 -18.86 17.84
CA LYS A 136 -56.19 -17.60 18.39
C LYS A 136 -56.51 -16.56 17.30
N LEU A 137 -55.68 -16.47 16.25
CA LEU A 137 -55.95 -15.56 15.13
C LEU A 137 -57.14 -16.03 14.30
N LEU A 138 -57.25 -17.34 14.07
CA LEU A 138 -58.39 -17.94 13.36
C LEU A 138 -59.70 -17.69 14.12
N GLY A 139 -59.74 -17.98 15.44
CA GLY A 139 -60.92 -17.73 16.26
C GLY A 139 -61.33 -16.25 16.32
N ARG A 140 -60.36 -15.31 16.28
CA ARG A 140 -60.64 -13.88 16.17
C ARG A 140 -61.23 -13.50 14.80
N LEU A 141 -60.74 -14.12 13.73
CA LEU A 141 -61.27 -13.88 12.37
C LEU A 141 -62.70 -14.42 12.23
N GLU A 142 -62.98 -15.59 12.79
CA GLU A 142 -64.34 -16.16 12.84
C GLU A 142 -65.28 -15.30 13.69
N ALA A 143 -64.81 -14.81 14.84
CA ALA A 143 -65.59 -13.88 15.66
C ALA A 143 -65.92 -12.59 14.90
N HIS A 144 -64.97 -12.07 14.11
CA HIS A 144 -65.20 -10.91 13.24
C HIS A 144 -66.23 -11.20 12.14
N LEU A 145 -66.22 -12.40 11.54
CA LEU A 145 -67.25 -12.78 10.55
C LEU A 145 -68.66 -12.86 11.13
N ARG A 146 -68.78 -13.23 12.41
CA ARG A 146 -70.07 -13.26 13.13
C ARG A 146 -70.52 -11.87 13.56
N SER A 147 -69.59 -11.05 14.05
CA SER A 147 -69.84 -9.68 14.52
C SER A 147 -68.76 -8.76 14.00
N PRO A 148 -69.05 -7.89 13.02
CA PRO A 148 -68.07 -6.98 12.43
C PRO A 148 -67.37 -6.10 13.47
N TRP A 149 -66.05 -6.05 13.38
CA TRP A 149 -65.18 -5.23 14.23
C TRP A 149 -64.92 -3.88 13.56
N PRO A 150 -64.55 -2.84 14.34
CA PRO A 150 -64.08 -1.58 13.78
C PRO A 150 -62.94 -1.76 12.78
N GLY A 151 -62.95 -0.96 11.71
CA GLY A 151 -61.99 -1.04 10.61
C GLY A 151 -60.52 -1.16 11.03
N PRO A 152 -60.01 -0.34 11.97
CA PRO A 152 -58.61 -0.44 12.41
C PRO A 152 -58.24 -1.78 13.05
N ASP A 153 -59.14 -2.39 13.82
CA ASP A 153 -58.86 -3.65 14.52
C ASP A 153 -59.00 -4.84 13.57
N ARG A 154 -59.97 -4.79 12.66
CA ARG A 154 -60.07 -5.73 11.53
C ARG A 154 -58.80 -5.69 10.69
N ASP A 155 -58.36 -4.51 10.26
CA ASP A 155 -57.23 -4.38 9.34
C ASP A 155 -55.91 -4.79 10.00
N ARG A 156 -55.74 -4.58 11.32
CA ARG A 156 -54.60 -5.13 12.09
C ARG A 156 -54.65 -6.66 12.17
N LEU A 157 -55.82 -7.24 12.38
CA LEU A 157 -56.01 -8.70 12.41
C LEU A 157 -55.67 -9.32 11.05
N LEU A 158 -56.24 -8.79 9.97
CA LEU A 158 -55.97 -9.24 8.59
C LEU A 158 -54.49 -9.08 8.22
N TRP A 159 -53.89 -7.94 8.55
CA TRP A 159 -52.45 -7.75 8.35
C TRP A 159 -51.62 -8.81 9.07
N ARG A 160 -51.97 -9.11 10.33
CA ARG A 160 -51.26 -10.12 11.13
C ARG A 160 -51.44 -11.52 10.55
N ILE A 161 -52.62 -11.86 10.03
CA ILE A 161 -52.90 -13.14 9.36
C ILE A 161 -52.03 -13.31 8.11
N GLY A 162 -51.93 -12.28 7.27
CA GLY A 162 -51.05 -12.30 6.09
C GLY A 162 -49.57 -12.34 6.46
N GLU A 163 -49.17 -11.63 7.53
CA GLU A 163 -47.79 -11.61 8.02
C GLU A 163 -47.31 -12.99 8.49
N VAL A 164 -48.17 -13.76 9.17
CA VAL A 164 -47.86 -15.14 9.60
C VAL A 164 -48.23 -16.21 8.57
N ARG A 165 -48.75 -15.81 7.39
CA ARG A 165 -49.20 -16.69 6.30
C ARG A 165 -50.13 -17.84 6.76
N LEU A 166 -51.13 -17.52 7.59
CA LEU A 166 -52.02 -18.53 8.18
C LEU A 166 -52.96 -19.16 7.14
N ARG A 167 -52.51 -20.23 6.47
CA ARG A 167 -53.29 -20.94 5.42
C ARG A 167 -54.65 -21.44 5.90
N ALA A 168 -54.76 -21.85 7.16
CA ALA A 168 -56.02 -22.29 7.76
C ALA A 168 -57.12 -21.20 7.73
N ALA A 169 -56.78 -19.92 7.64
CA ALA A 169 -57.74 -18.83 7.54
C ALA A 169 -58.36 -18.67 6.12
N THR A 170 -57.92 -19.45 5.13
CA THR A 170 -58.34 -19.31 3.73
C THR A 170 -59.86 -19.30 3.53
N PRO A 171 -60.65 -20.27 4.03
CA PRO A 171 -62.10 -20.29 3.80
C PRO A 171 -62.79 -19.03 4.36
N THR A 172 -62.36 -18.62 5.56
CA THR A 172 -62.86 -17.46 6.29
C THR A 172 -62.50 -16.15 5.57
N LEU A 173 -61.30 -16.05 5.00
CA LEU A 173 -60.86 -14.90 4.20
C LEU A 173 -61.62 -14.78 2.88
N LEU A 174 -61.87 -15.90 2.18
CA LEU A 174 -62.64 -15.90 0.93
C LEU A 174 -64.10 -15.48 1.17
N THR A 175 -64.70 -15.97 2.26
CA THR A 175 -66.05 -15.54 2.69
C THR A 175 -66.08 -14.06 3.01
N LEU A 176 -65.06 -13.54 3.71
CA LEU A 176 -64.96 -12.12 4.02
C LEU A 176 -64.80 -11.26 2.74
N ALA A 177 -64.01 -11.73 1.77
CA ALA A 177 -63.83 -11.08 0.48
C ALA A 177 -65.12 -10.99 -0.32
N GLU A 178 -65.90 -12.07 -0.34
CA GLU A 178 -67.22 -12.10 -0.96
C GLU A 178 -68.20 -11.11 -0.30
N LYS A 179 -68.27 -11.10 1.03
CA LYS A 179 -69.13 -10.16 1.78
C LYS A 179 -68.71 -8.70 1.62
N SER A 180 -67.41 -8.44 1.48
CA SER A 180 -66.88 -7.07 1.36
C SER A 180 -67.12 -6.48 -0.03
N GLY A 181 -67.13 -7.32 -1.08
CA GLY A 181 -67.38 -6.86 -2.45
C GLY A 181 -66.46 -5.68 -2.87
N PRO A 182 -67.01 -4.60 -3.45
CA PRO A 182 -66.27 -3.38 -3.81
C PRO A 182 -65.55 -2.69 -2.64
N GLU A 183 -66.01 -2.87 -1.40
CA GLU A 183 -65.47 -2.24 -0.19
C GLU A 183 -64.27 -2.99 0.42
N ALA A 184 -63.69 -3.97 -0.30
CA ALA A 184 -62.55 -4.74 0.16
C ALA A 184 -61.38 -3.84 0.63
N SER A 185 -60.82 -4.13 1.81
CA SER A 185 -59.73 -3.34 2.36
C SER A 185 -58.35 -3.76 1.84
N TYR A 186 -57.38 -2.85 1.89
CA TYR A 186 -55.98 -3.14 1.53
C TYR A 186 -55.41 -4.33 2.33
N SER A 187 -55.72 -4.39 3.63
CA SER A 187 -55.28 -5.48 4.50
C SER A 187 -55.94 -6.82 4.15
N LEU A 188 -57.17 -6.81 3.62
CA LEU A 188 -57.83 -8.02 3.14
C LEU A 188 -57.12 -8.58 1.91
N VAL A 189 -56.80 -7.74 0.91
CA VAL A 189 -56.03 -8.16 -0.27
C VAL A 189 -54.65 -8.71 0.14
N PHE A 190 -53.96 -8.04 1.06
CA PHE A 190 -52.68 -8.52 1.59
C PHE A 190 -52.82 -9.89 2.28
N ALA A 191 -53.87 -10.08 3.08
CA ALA A 191 -54.14 -11.36 3.75
C ALA A 191 -54.49 -12.47 2.75
N LEU A 192 -55.34 -12.18 1.75
CA LEU A 192 -55.68 -13.11 0.67
C LEU A 192 -54.43 -13.54 -0.09
N ALA A 193 -53.59 -12.59 -0.52
CA ALA A 193 -52.38 -12.88 -1.26
C ALA A 193 -51.40 -13.75 -0.45
N ARG A 194 -51.10 -13.38 0.80
CA ARG A 194 -50.06 -14.05 1.59
C ARG A 194 -50.51 -15.30 2.35
N ALA A 195 -51.79 -15.41 2.72
CA ALA A 195 -52.30 -16.55 3.48
C ALA A 195 -53.04 -17.57 2.60
N ALA A 196 -53.85 -17.11 1.63
CA ALA A 196 -54.63 -17.99 0.76
C ALA A 196 -53.94 -18.32 -0.58
N GLY A 197 -53.08 -17.43 -1.08
CA GLY A 197 -52.30 -17.67 -2.31
C GLY A 197 -53.20 -17.96 -3.52
N ALA A 198 -52.88 -19.02 -4.26
CA ALA A 198 -53.62 -19.48 -5.46
C ALA A 198 -55.14 -19.60 -5.24
N ALA A 199 -55.58 -20.06 -4.06
CA ALA A 199 -57.01 -20.24 -3.76
C ALA A 199 -57.80 -18.92 -3.74
N ALA A 200 -57.12 -17.78 -3.61
CA ALA A 200 -57.73 -16.45 -3.65
C ALA A 200 -57.73 -15.81 -5.04
N ALA A 201 -57.17 -16.44 -6.07
CA ALA A 201 -56.98 -15.83 -7.39
C ALA A 201 -58.28 -15.25 -7.98
N ASP A 202 -59.39 -16.00 -7.99
CA ASP A 202 -60.65 -15.49 -8.57
C ASP A 202 -61.28 -14.35 -7.77
N ARG A 203 -61.13 -14.38 -6.43
CA ARG A 203 -61.56 -13.27 -5.58
C ARG A 203 -60.67 -12.05 -5.80
N LEU A 204 -59.36 -12.22 -5.96
CA LEU A 204 -58.42 -11.15 -6.28
C LEU A 204 -58.69 -10.55 -7.67
N LYS A 205 -59.04 -11.35 -8.69
CA LYS A 205 -59.49 -10.86 -10.01
C LYS A 205 -60.75 -10.00 -9.90
N THR A 206 -61.70 -10.44 -9.08
CA THR A 206 -62.93 -9.70 -8.83
C THR A 206 -62.63 -8.36 -8.16
N ILE A 207 -61.81 -8.36 -7.10
CA ILE A 207 -61.38 -7.15 -6.39
C ILE A 207 -60.60 -6.21 -7.33
N ALA A 208 -59.69 -6.73 -8.14
CA ALA A 208 -58.90 -5.94 -9.09
C ALA A 208 -59.76 -5.18 -10.10
N ARG A 209 -60.92 -5.74 -10.49
CA ARG A 209 -61.87 -5.14 -11.43
C ARG A 209 -62.90 -4.21 -10.76
N SER A 210 -63.34 -4.52 -9.54
CA SER A 210 -64.55 -3.93 -8.95
C SER A 210 -64.34 -3.13 -7.66
N ALA A 211 -63.18 -3.18 -7.00
CA ALA A 211 -62.97 -2.46 -5.74
C ALA A 211 -63.05 -0.94 -5.91
N ASP A 212 -63.64 -0.21 -4.97
CA ASP A 212 -63.83 1.25 -5.07
C ASP A 212 -62.50 2.01 -5.07
N SER A 213 -61.55 1.54 -4.25
CA SER A 213 -60.24 2.15 -4.09
C SER A 213 -59.26 1.71 -5.19
N ALA A 214 -58.73 2.68 -5.95
CA ALA A 214 -57.67 2.41 -6.93
C ALA A 214 -56.42 1.76 -6.32
N LEU A 215 -56.08 2.09 -5.05
CA LEU A 215 -54.96 1.46 -4.35
C LEU A 215 -55.21 -0.04 -4.11
N VAL A 216 -56.46 -0.42 -3.81
CA VAL A 216 -56.85 -1.81 -3.58
C VAL A 216 -56.87 -2.58 -4.90
N ARG A 217 -57.40 -1.96 -5.98
CA ARG A 217 -57.35 -2.54 -7.34
C ARG A 217 -55.92 -2.81 -7.78
N ASP A 218 -55.03 -1.83 -7.65
CA ASP A 218 -53.62 -1.95 -8.03
C ASP A 218 -52.91 -3.04 -7.21
N LEU A 219 -53.17 -3.14 -5.91
CA LEU A 219 -52.57 -4.17 -5.06
C LEU A 219 -53.07 -5.57 -5.47
N ALA A 220 -54.37 -5.73 -5.72
CA ALA A 220 -54.94 -7.01 -6.13
C ALA A 220 -54.39 -7.44 -7.51
N ALA A 221 -54.29 -6.50 -8.45
CA ALA A 221 -53.68 -6.74 -9.75
C ALA A 221 -52.19 -7.09 -9.66
N PHE A 222 -51.45 -6.50 -8.71
CA PHE A 222 -50.07 -6.87 -8.43
C PHE A 222 -49.97 -8.26 -7.77
N ALA A 223 -50.88 -8.58 -6.84
CA ALA A 223 -50.92 -9.90 -6.19
C ALA A 223 -51.10 -11.03 -7.21
N LEU A 224 -51.97 -10.84 -8.21
CA LEU A 224 -52.24 -11.82 -9.28
C LEU A 224 -51.02 -12.20 -10.11
N VAL A 225 -50.09 -11.26 -10.33
CA VAL A 225 -48.86 -11.50 -11.10
C VAL A 225 -47.66 -11.89 -10.22
N SER A 226 -47.82 -11.84 -8.90
CA SER A 226 -46.75 -12.17 -7.94
C SER A 226 -46.55 -13.69 -7.81
N PRO A 227 -45.36 -14.14 -7.36
CA PRO A 227 -45.09 -15.56 -7.12
C PRO A 227 -46.03 -16.22 -6.09
N LEU A 228 -46.73 -15.44 -5.26
CA LEU A 228 -47.65 -15.95 -4.24
C LEU A 228 -48.84 -16.74 -4.81
N MET A 229 -49.17 -16.53 -6.09
CA MET A 229 -50.31 -17.19 -6.74
C MET A 229 -50.00 -18.60 -7.24
N GLY A 230 -48.74 -19.06 -7.20
CA GLY A 230 -48.35 -20.37 -7.71
C GLY A 230 -48.82 -20.58 -9.15
N ASP A 231 -49.51 -21.69 -9.41
CA ASP A 231 -50.01 -22.03 -10.76
C ASP A 231 -51.14 -21.10 -11.24
N ALA A 232 -51.83 -20.40 -10.34
CA ALA A 232 -52.89 -19.45 -10.69
C ALA A 232 -52.36 -18.05 -11.05
N ARG A 233 -51.04 -17.92 -11.18
CA ARG A 233 -50.35 -16.66 -11.47
C ARG A 233 -50.65 -16.16 -12.88
N GLU A 234 -51.01 -14.89 -12.99
CA GLU A 234 -51.20 -14.22 -14.28
C GLU A 234 -49.88 -13.66 -14.82
N THR A 235 -49.77 -13.54 -16.14
CA THR A 235 -48.64 -12.89 -16.79
C THR A 235 -48.79 -11.37 -16.70
N GLY A 236 -47.78 -10.70 -16.12
CA GLY A 236 -47.67 -9.25 -16.21
C GLY A 236 -47.15 -8.85 -17.59
N ALA A 237 -47.80 -7.87 -18.24
CA ALA A 237 -47.36 -7.33 -19.53
C ALA A 237 -47.14 -5.82 -19.43
N LEU A 238 -46.19 -5.31 -20.22
CA LEU A 238 -46.14 -3.90 -20.58
C LEU A 238 -47.22 -3.67 -21.63
N ASP A 239 -48.30 -2.98 -21.26
CA ASP A 239 -49.44 -2.76 -22.13
C ASP A 239 -49.51 -1.32 -22.66
N SER A 240 -50.44 -1.09 -23.59
CA SER A 240 -50.62 0.21 -24.27
C SER A 240 -51.11 1.33 -23.35
N SER A 241 -51.37 1.07 -22.06
CA SER A 241 -51.68 2.12 -21.09
C SER A 241 -50.44 2.90 -20.65
N LEU A 242 -49.23 2.40 -20.94
CA LEU A 242 -47.97 3.06 -20.65
C LEU A 242 -47.49 3.95 -21.81
N PRO A 243 -46.78 5.05 -21.52
CA PRO A 243 -46.08 5.82 -22.54
C PRO A 243 -45.08 4.93 -23.30
N ARG A 244 -45.02 5.08 -24.63
CA ARG A 244 -44.19 4.25 -25.51
C ARG A 244 -42.71 4.24 -25.11
N SER A 245 -42.16 5.39 -24.70
CA SER A 245 -40.78 5.48 -24.21
C SER A 245 -40.51 4.62 -22.96
N VAL A 246 -41.51 4.45 -22.08
CA VAL A 246 -41.41 3.61 -20.89
C VAL A 246 -41.47 2.12 -21.27
N ILE A 247 -42.27 1.76 -22.27
CA ILE A 247 -42.36 0.40 -22.80
C ILE A 247 -41.01 -0.01 -23.42
N GLU A 248 -40.50 0.80 -24.35
CA GLU A 248 -39.23 0.54 -25.03
C GLU A 248 -38.05 0.45 -24.05
N ALA A 249 -38.04 1.30 -23.01
CA ALA A 249 -37.05 1.23 -21.94
C ALA A 249 -37.17 -0.06 -21.11
N GLY A 250 -38.40 -0.51 -20.82
CA GLY A 250 -38.66 -1.77 -20.11
C GLY A 250 -38.25 -2.99 -20.93
N GLU A 251 -38.59 -3.04 -22.22
CA GLU A 251 -38.23 -4.15 -23.12
C GLU A 251 -36.71 -4.28 -23.31
N ALA A 252 -36.00 -3.15 -23.32
CA ALA A 252 -34.54 -3.11 -23.36
C ALA A 252 -33.88 -3.67 -22.08
N ARG A 253 -34.63 -3.84 -20.98
CA ARG A 253 -34.15 -4.35 -19.68
C ARG A 253 -32.93 -3.59 -19.15
N ASP A 254 -32.96 -2.28 -19.36
CA ASP A 254 -31.83 -1.40 -19.08
C ASP A 254 -32.22 -0.31 -18.07
N ALA A 255 -31.46 -0.23 -16.98
CA ALA A 255 -31.78 0.67 -15.87
C ALA A 255 -31.61 2.15 -16.26
N ASP A 256 -30.61 2.49 -17.09
CA ASP A 256 -30.38 3.86 -17.56
C ASP A 256 -31.53 4.35 -18.43
N ARG A 257 -31.99 3.52 -19.36
CA ARG A 257 -33.15 3.82 -20.21
C ARG A 257 -34.43 3.98 -19.39
N ILE A 258 -34.66 3.13 -18.39
CA ILE A 258 -35.84 3.26 -17.51
C ILE A 258 -35.78 4.57 -16.73
N VAL A 259 -34.63 4.93 -16.15
CA VAL A 259 -34.45 6.20 -15.44
C VAL A 259 -34.68 7.39 -16.38
N GLY A 260 -34.09 7.37 -17.58
CA GLY A 260 -34.26 8.40 -18.61
C GLY A 260 -35.73 8.58 -19.00
N ALA A 261 -36.42 7.49 -19.36
CA ALA A 261 -37.82 7.54 -19.76
C ALA A 261 -38.75 8.07 -18.64
N LEU A 262 -38.49 7.71 -17.39
CA LEU A 262 -39.25 8.23 -16.25
C LEU A 262 -38.92 9.70 -15.95
N ALA A 263 -37.68 10.13 -16.17
CA ALA A 263 -37.28 11.54 -16.04
C ALA A 263 -37.90 12.40 -17.14
N ASP A 264 -37.90 11.93 -18.38
CA ASP A 264 -38.56 12.58 -19.51
C ASP A 264 -40.07 12.66 -19.27
N LEU A 265 -40.69 11.60 -18.74
CA LEU A 265 -42.10 11.61 -18.35
C LEU A 265 -42.37 12.62 -17.21
N ALA A 266 -41.44 12.77 -16.27
CA ALA A 266 -41.53 13.76 -15.20
C ALA A 266 -41.36 15.20 -15.71
N ALA A 267 -40.59 15.42 -16.78
CA ALA A 267 -40.26 16.74 -17.34
C ALA A 267 -41.22 17.21 -18.45
N SER A 268 -41.71 16.29 -19.28
CA SER A 268 -42.50 16.57 -20.51
C SER A 268 -43.92 17.09 -20.26
N ALA A 269 -44.41 17.01 -19.03
CA ALA A 269 -45.71 17.54 -18.67
C ALA A 269 -45.57 18.54 -17.52
N LYS A 270 -46.47 19.53 -17.45
CA LYS A 270 -46.95 20.07 -16.17
C LYS A 270 -47.59 18.91 -15.38
N GLY A 271 -46.74 17.97 -14.96
CA GLY A 271 -47.03 16.55 -14.93
C GLY A 271 -47.87 16.17 -13.74
N ARG A 272 -48.98 15.49 -14.02
CA ARG A 272 -49.74 14.80 -12.98
C ARG A 272 -48.79 13.75 -12.40
N SER A 273 -48.30 13.93 -11.17
CA SER A 273 -47.40 12.98 -10.48
C SER A 273 -47.94 11.55 -10.45
N LEU A 274 -49.23 11.39 -10.71
CA LEU A 274 -49.91 10.11 -10.88
C LEU A 274 -49.37 9.26 -12.04
N ASP A 275 -48.94 9.84 -13.17
CA ASP A 275 -48.57 9.05 -14.36
C ASP A 275 -47.20 8.38 -14.20
N VAL A 276 -46.21 9.08 -13.63
CA VAL A 276 -44.92 8.48 -13.24
C VAL A 276 -45.12 7.37 -12.20
N GLY A 277 -45.97 7.62 -11.20
CA GLY A 277 -46.29 6.63 -10.17
C GLY A 277 -47.01 5.39 -10.72
N ARG A 278 -47.92 5.57 -11.69
CA ARG A 278 -48.60 4.47 -12.41
C ARG A 278 -47.62 3.67 -13.26
N SER A 279 -46.73 4.34 -14.00
CA SER A 279 -45.70 3.70 -14.80
C SER A 279 -44.79 2.81 -13.96
N LEU A 280 -44.34 3.31 -12.80
CA LEU A 280 -43.55 2.50 -11.86
C LEU A 280 -44.29 1.24 -11.39
N VAL A 281 -45.59 1.35 -11.08
CA VAL A 281 -46.40 0.21 -10.63
C VAL A 281 -46.62 -0.80 -11.75
N ALA A 282 -46.87 -0.34 -12.97
CA ALA A 282 -47.05 -1.21 -14.13
C ALA A 282 -45.75 -1.94 -14.50
N LEU A 283 -44.62 -1.23 -14.51
CA LEU A 283 -43.28 -1.82 -14.66
C LEU A 283 -43.05 -2.89 -13.58
N ALA A 284 -43.38 -2.59 -12.32
CA ALA A 284 -43.23 -3.56 -11.23
C ALA A 284 -44.12 -4.80 -11.39
N ARG A 285 -45.32 -4.66 -11.97
CA ARG A 285 -46.20 -5.80 -12.31
C ARG A 285 -45.59 -6.66 -13.41
N ALA A 286 -45.13 -6.05 -14.51
CA ALA A 286 -44.47 -6.77 -15.60
C ALA A 286 -43.19 -7.48 -15.12
N ALA A 287 -42.42 -6.80 -14.26
CA ALA A 287 -41.19 -7.31 -13.66
C ALA A 287 -41.37 -8.56 -12.79
N GLN A 288 -42.57 -8.86 -12.28
CA GLN A 288 -42.74 -10.08 -11.47
C GLN A 288 -42.42 -11.33 -12.31
N GLY A 289 -42.80 -11.36 -13.58
CA GLY A 289 -42.59 -12.50 -14.50
C GLY A 289 -41.27 -12.46 -15.29
N ASP A 290 -40.49 -11.39 -15.18
CA ASP A 290 -39.25 -11.18 -15.94
C ASP A 290 -38.14 -10.74 -14.97
N ALA A 291 -37.23 -11.68 -14.65
CA ALA A 291 -36.14 -11.46 -13.69
C ALA A 291 -35.14 -10.37 -14.15
N ALA A 292 -34.91 -10.25 -15.47
CA ALA A 292 -34.01 -9.24 -16.01
C ALA A 292 -34.64 -7.84 -15.91
N LEU A 293 -35.93 -7.71 -16.23
CA LEU A 293 -36.68 -6.47 -16.01
C LEU A 293 -36.77 -6.13 -14.52
N ASN A 294 -36.93 -7.12 -13.63
CA ASN A 294 -36.93 -6.90 -12.19
C ASN A 294 -35.60 -6.32 -11.68
N ALA A 295 -34.48 -6.90 -12.11
CA ALA A 295 -33.15 -6.40 -11.78
C ALA A 295 -32.93 -4.98 -12.32
N ALA A 296 -33.30 -4.72 -13.58
CA ALA A 296 -33.20 -3.40 -14.20
C ALA A 296 -34.07 -2.35 -13.48
N LEU A 297 -35.30 -2.71 -13.12
CA LEU A 297 -36.21 -1.83 -12.37
C LEU A 297 -35.71 -1.56 -10.95
N ALA A 298 -35.16 -2.57 -10.25
CA ALA A 298 -34.57 -2.38 -8.93
C ALA A 298 -33.37 -1.42 -8.99
N ALA A 299 -32.49 -1.59 -9.98
CA ALA A 299 -31.38 -0.68 -10.23
C ALA A 299 -31.84 0.75 -10.57
N ALA A 300 -32.91 0.89 -11.37
CA ALA A 300 -33.52 2.18 -11.66
C ALA A 300 -34.11 2.83 -10.38
N VAL A 301 -34.87 2.08 -9.59
CA VAL A 301 -35.47 2.54 -8.32
C VAL A 301 -34.40 3.04 -7.34
N ALA A 302 -33.24 2.38 -7.28
CA ALA A 302 -32.11 2.81 -6.45
C ALA A 302 -31.56 4.20 -6.85
N ARG A 303 -31.85 4.70 -8.05
CA ARG A 303 -31.40 6.00 -8.56
C ARG A 303 -32.48 7.08 -8.51
N LEU A 304 -33.76 6.71 -8.44
CA LEU A 304 -34.86 7.67 -8.41
C LEU A 304 -34.92 8.42 -7.07
N PRO A 305 -35.13 9.74 -7.06
CA PRO A 305 -35.22 10.49 -5.81
C PRO A 305 -36.50 10.12 -5.05
N ALA A 306 -36.42 10.03 -3.72
CA ALA A 306 -37.58 9.88 -2.85
C ALA A 306 -38.37 11.21 -2.73
N ARG A 307 -38.78 11.76 -3.87
CA ARG A 307 -39.45 13.05 -4.06
C ARG A 307 -40.57 12.90 -5.09
N PRO A 308 -41.63 13.72 -5.05
CA PRO A 308 -42.56 13.81 -6.18
C PRO A 308 -41.81 14.16 -7.48
N PRO A 309 -42.25 13.65 -8.65
CA PRO A 309 -43.44 12.81 -8.84
C PRO A 309 -43.26 11.31 -8.51
N TYR A 310 -42.03 10.83 -8.29
CA TYR A 310 -41.71 9.40 -8.09
C TYR A 310 -42.21 8.84 -6.76
N LEU A 311 -42.28 9.67 -5.72
CA LEU A 311 -42.57 9.27 -4.33
C LEU A 311 -43.85 8.45 -4.17
N PHE A 312 -44.89 8.72 -4.95
CA PHE A 312 -46.13 7.94 -4.89
C PHE A 312 -45.91 6.49 -5.35
N GLY A 313 -45.26 6.31 -6.51
CA GLY A 313 -44.90 4.99 -7.03
C GLY A 313 -43.95 4.25 -6.08
N LEU A 314 -42.88 4.90 -5.63
CA LEU A 314 -41.90 4.31 -4.71
C LEU A 314 -42.53 3.77 -3.42
N ARG A 315 -43.50 4.50 -2.84
CA ARG A 315 -44.23 4.04 -1.63
C ARG A 315 -45.09 2.81 -1.90
N LYS A 316 -45.67 2.69 -3.10
CA LYS A 316 -46.43 1.50 -3.51
C LYS A 316 -45.50 0.33 -3.76
N LEU A 317 -44.45 0.52 -4.56
CA LEU A 317 -43.45 -0.49 -4.89
C LEU A 317 -42.86 -1.13 -3.64
N TYR A 318 -42.46 -0.33 -2.65
CA TYR A 318 -41.98 -0.87 -1.37
C TYR A 318 -42.98 -1.82 -0.68
N LYS A 319 -44.26 -1.42 -0.61
CA LYS A 319 -45.30 -2.26 0.02
C LYS A 319 -45.63 -3.49 -0.81
N TYR A 320 -45.57 -3.38 -2.13
CA TYR A 320 -45.83 -4.47 -3.06
C TYR A 320 -44.72 -5.50 -3.00
N ALA A 321 -43.46 -5.05 -2.97
CA ALA A 321 -42.29 -5.89 -2.74
C ALA A 321 -42.34 -6.57 -1.36
N GLU A 322 -42.73 -5.84 -0.31
CA GLU A 322 -42.98 -6.42 1.02
C GLU A 322 -44.07 -7.51 0.98
N MET A 323 -45.11 -7.35 0.16
CA MET A 323 -46.17 -8.34 0.04
C MET A 323 -45.68 -9.58 -0.72
N ALA A 324 -45.00 -9.41 -1.85
CA ALA A 324 -44.59 -10.49 -2.74
C ALA A 324 -43.27 -11.18 -2.33
N ASP A 325 -42.59 -10.68 -1.29
CA ASP A 325 -41.22 -11.09 -0.93
C ASP A 325 -40.21 -10.87 -2.07
N ASP A 326 -40.44 -9.83 -2.89
CA ASP A 326 -39.53 -9.43 -3.95
C ASP A 326 -38.30 -8.75 -3.35
N ALA A 327 -37.20 -9.50 -3.23
CA ALA A 327 -35.99 -9.03 -2.57
C ALA A 327 -35.35 -7.83 -3.28
N ALA A 328 -35.28 -7.84 -4.61
CA ALA A 328 -34.61 -6.80 -5.37
C ALA A 328 -35.34 -5.46 -5.24
N LEU A 329 -36.66 -5.44 -5.47
CA LEU A 329 -37.46 -4.23 -5.32
C LEU A 329 -37.58 -3.80 -3.85
N PHE A 330 -37.63 -4.75 -2.92
CA PHE A 330 -37.62 -4.43 -1.48
C PHE A 330 -36.30 -3.76 -1.10
N GLY A 331 -35.16 -4.33 -1.48
CA GLY A 331 -33.83 -3.80 -1.18
C GLY A 331 -33.63 -2.40 -1.73
N ALA A 332 -33.94 -2.19 -3.02
CA ALA A 332 -33.80 -0.91 -3.70
C ALA A 332 -34.71 0.17 -3.08
N SER A 333 -35.99 -0.13 -2.86
CA SER A 333 -36.94 0.85 -2.29
C SER A 333 -36.70 1.10 -0.80
N ALA A 334 -36.31 0.08 -0.03
CA ALA A 334 -35.94 0.22 1.38
C ALA A 334 -34.68 1.06 1.54
N HIS A 335 -33.64 0.80 0.75
CA HIS A 335 -32.45 1.65 0.67
C HIS A 335 -32.84 3.10 0.44
N ARG A 336 -33.76 3.34 -0.50
CA ARG A 336 -34.17 4.70 -0.85
C ARG A 336 -34.85 5.45 0.27
N PHE A 337 -35.74 4.80 1.01
CA PHE A 337 -36.36 5.42 2.18
C PHE A 337 -35.41 5.51 3.39
N GLU A 338 -34.45 4.60 3.52
CA GLU A 338 -33.50 4.66 4.64
C GLU A 338 -32.51 5.83 4.49
N THR A 339 -32.08 6.12 3.28
CA THR A 339 -31.04 7.12 2.99
C THR A 339 -31.62 8.50 2.63
N ALA A 340 -32.92 8.61 2.39
CA ALA A 340 -33.58 9.87 2.09
C ALA A 340 -33.56 10.86 3.26
N THR A 341 -33.54 12.15 2.92
CA THR A 341 -33.79 13.26 3.85
C THR A 341 -35.26 13.69 3.79
N PRO A 342 -35.83 14.20 4.90
CA PRO A 342 -37.20 14.73 4.90
C PRO A 342 -37.25 16.09 4.20
N MET A 343 -38.29 16.32 3.40
CA MET A 343 -38.53 17.62 2.73
C MET A 343 -38.92 18.71 3.73
N TYR A 344 -39.59 18.33 4.82
CA TYR A 344 -39.97 19.23 5.91
C TYR A 344 -40.19 18.48 7.22
N LYS A 345 -40.20 19.22 8.33
CA LYS A 345 -40.47 18.69 9.69
C LYS A 345 -41.89 19.03 10.12
N THR A 346 -42.64 18.03 10.55
CA THR A 346 -44.03 18.15 11.03
C THR A 346 -44.11 19.08 12.25
N SER A 347 -43.11 19.06 13.12
CA SER A 347 -43.02 19.95 14.29
C SER A 347 -42.76 21.42 13.95
N ARG A 348 -42.46 21.75 12.69
CA ARG A 348 -42.24 23.13 12.21
C ARG A 348 -43.42 23.66 11.40
N VAL A 349 -44.53 22.93 11.36
CA VAL A 349 -45.78 23.40 10.77
C VAL A 349 -46.39 24.43 11.71
N TYR A 350 -46.60 25.65 11.23
CA TYR A 350 -47.20 26.74 12.01
C TYR A 350 -48.36 27.35 11.21
N ARG A 351 -49.55 27.38 11.82
CA ARG A 351 -50.80 27.83 11.16
C ARG A 351 -51.04 27.16 9.79
N GLY A 352 -50.77 25.86 9.69
CA GLY A 352 -50.91 25.09 8.45
C GLY A 352 -49.80 25.31 7.40
N ARG A 353 -48.85 26.22 7.64
CA ARG A 353 -47.75 26.52 6.70
C ARG A 353 -46.45 25.83 7.09
N VAL A 354 -45.67 25.42 6.10
CA VAL A 354 -44.33 24.87 6.31
C VAL A 354 -43.34 25.40 5.28
N HIS A 355 -42.11 25.68 5.73
CA HIS A 355 -41.02 26.01 4.83
C HIS A 355 -40.38 24.73 4.29
N VAL A 356 -40.21 24.68 2.97
CA VAL A 356 -39.59 23.55 2.25
C VAL A 356 -38.27 24.06 1.66
N PRO A 357 -37.11 23.69 2.26
CA PRO A 357 -35.81 24.23 1.85
C PRO A 357 -35.51 24.01 0.36
N GLU A 358 -35.85 22.85 -0.18
CA GLU A 358 -35.61 22.46 -1.58
C GLU A 358 -36.37 23.35 -2.58
N LEU A 359 -37.51 23.91 -2.18
CA LEU A 359 -38.32 24.80 -3.01
C LEU A 359 -38.10 26.29 -2.69
N GLY A 360 -37.29 26.60 -1.67
CA GLY A 360 -37.04 27.98 -1.22
C GLY A 360 -38.27 28.74 -0.70
N THR A 361 -39.42 28.09 -0.50
CA THR A 361 -40.70 28.78 -0.22
C THR A 361 -41.47 28.19 0.97
N ARG A 362 -42.51 28.89 1.43
CA ARG A 362 -43.47 28.41 2.43
C ARG A 362 -44.76 28.00 1.73
N LEU A 363 -45.22 26.79 1.99
CA LEU A 363 -46.43 26.23 1.38
C LEU A 363 -47.52 26.02 2.43
N GLN A 364 -48.76 26.23 2.04
CA GLN A 364 -49.96 25.90 2.82
C GLN A 364 -50.25 24.40 2.65
N LEU A 365 -50.10 23.62 3.73
CA LEU A 365 -50.09 22.16 3.62
C LEU A 365 -51.42 21.59 3.14
N ASP A 366 -52.55 22.06 3.66
CA ASP A 366 -53.90 21.64 3.25
C ASP A 366 -54.22 21.98 1.79
N GLU A 367 -53.57 22.99 1.20
CA GLU A 367 -53.74 23.31 -0.21
C GLU A 367 -52.90 22.40 -1.12
N VAL A 368 -51.73 21.93 -0.66
CA VAL A 368 -50.76 21.20 -1.52
C VAL A 368 -50.75 19.69 -1.22
N ARG A 369 -51.12 19.29 -0.01
CA ARG A 369 -51.23 17.89 0.41
C ARG A 369 -52.43 17.27 -0.29
N ASP A 370 -52.28 16.01 -0.68
CA ASP A 370 -53.33 15.20 -1.31
C ASP A 370 -53.72 15.62 -2.76
N ARG A 371 -53.01 16.59 -3.37
CA ARG A 371 -53.14 16.87 -4.81
C ARG A 371 -52.35 15.87 -5.69
N PRO A 372 -52.88 15.49 -6.86
CA PRO A 372 -52.21 14.57 -7.79
C PRO A 372 -50.89 15.10 -8.38
N ASP A 373 -50.63 16.39 -8.30
CA ASP A 373 -49.45 17.13 -8.79
C ASP A 373 -48.63 17.73 -7.62
N THR A 374 -48.77 17.18 -6.41
CA THR A 374 -48.12 17.71 -5.23
C THR A 374 -46.60 17.75 -5.37
N GLN A 375 -46.01 18.91 -5.10
CA GLN A 375 -44.55 19.11 -5.12
C GLN A 375 -43.88 18.68 -3.80
N ILE A 376 -44.65 18.23 -2.82
CA ILE A 376 -44.17 17.83 -1.49
C ILE A 376 -44.79 16.49 -1.07
N GLY A 377 -44.11 15.71 -0.24
CA GLY A 377 -44.74 14.50 0.31
C GLY A 377 -43.97 13.72 1.36
N LEU A 378 -42.65 13.84 1.40
CA LEU A 378 -41.82 13.10 2.36
C LEU A 378 -41.53 13.93 3.61
N ALA A 379 -42.53 14.04 4.49
CA ALA A 379 -42.36 14.63 5.83
C ALA A 379 -41.45 13.75 6.71
N ASP A 380 -40.84 14.35 7.74
CA ASP A 380 -40.04 13.61 8.73
C ASP A 380 -40.82 12.50 9.44
N ALA A 381 -42.12 12.68 9.69
CA ALA A 381 -42.99 11.64 10.24
C ALA A 381 -43.15 10.46 9.27
N THR A 382 -43.41 10.74 7.98
CA THR A 382 -43.53 9.73 6.92
C THR A 382 -42.23 8.96 6.72
N LEU A 383 -41.09 9.65 6.68
CA LEU A 383 -39.78 9.04 6.58
C LEU A 383 -39.49 8.10 7.76
N ARG A 384 -39.70 8.57 9.00
CA ARG A 384 -39.54 7.72 10.20
C ARG A 384 -40.49 6.52 10.20
N TYR A 385 -41.70 6.65 9.65
CA TYR A 385 -42.61 5.53 9.47
C TYR A 385 -42.02 4.46 8.56
N PHE A 386 -41.49 4.83 7.39
CA PHE A 386 -40.86 3.87 6.47
C PHE A 386 -39.61 3.22 7.07
N LYS A 387 -38.70 3.99 7.69
CA LYS A 387 -37.53 3.43 8.40
C LYS A 387 -37.92 2.36 9.45
N ARG A 388 -38.93 2.66 10.28
CA ARG A 388 -39.44 1.69 11.25
C ARG A 388 -40.12 0.50 10.59
N ARG A 389 -40.78 0.72 9.45
CA ARG A 389 -41.47 -0.34 8.71
C ARG A 389 -40.50 -1.31 8.08
N ILE A 390 -39.44 -0.85 7.42
CA ILE A 390 -38.39 -1.69 6.84
C ILE A 390 -37.87 -2.67 7.89
N TRP A 391 -37.40 -2.16 9.03
CA TRP A 391 -36.94 -3.03 10.10
C TRP A 391 -38.05 -3.94 10.65
N ARG A 392 -39.28 -3.44 10.82
CA ARG A 392 -40.40 -4.26 11.31
C ARG A 392 -40.68 -5.44 10.39
N THR A 393 -40.69 -5.21 9.07
CA THR A 393 -40.92 -6.21 8.03
C THR A 393 -39.89 -7.33 8.09
N LEU A 394 -38.61 -6.99 8.23
CA LEU A 394 -37.52 -7.95 8.40
C LEU A 394 -37.60 -8.66 9.74
N ARG A 395 -37.68 -7.92 10.85
CA ARG A 395 -37.76 -8.47 12.21
C ARG A 395 -38.90 -9.46 12.36
N LYS A 396 -40.06 -9.19 11.76
CA LYS A 396 -41.24 -10.05 11.87
C LYS A 396 -41.07 -11.37 11.14
N ARG A 397 -40.40 -11.38 9.98
CA ARG A 397 -39.97 -12.63 9.31
C ARG A 397 -38.94 -13.38 10.14
N GLY A 398 -37.96 -12.65 10.69
CA GLY A 398 -36.96 -13.22 11.59
C GLY A 398 -37.56 -13.88 12.84
N GLU A 399 -38.50 -13.21 13.51
CA GLU A 399 -39.24 -13.73 14.68
C GLU A 399 -40.10 -14.96 14.34
N LEU A 400 -40.44 -15.17 13.07
CA LEU A 400 -41.21 -16.32 12.58
C LEU A 400 -40.31 -17.45 12.05
N GLY A 401 -39.00 -17.25 11.99
CA GLY A 401 -38.08 -18.21 11.37
C GLY A 401 -38.24 -18.29 9.84
N ASP A 402 -38.81 -17.28 9.18
CA ASP A 402 -39.06 -17.30 7.74
C ASP A 402 -37.74 -17.09 6.96
N PRO A 403 -37.32 -18.03 6.09
CA PRO A 403 -36.05 -17.94 5.36
C PRO A 403 -35.97 -16.74 4.40
N THR A 404 -37.12 -16.19 3.96
CA THR A 404 -37.15 -14.97 3.13
C THR A 404 -36.56 -13.75 3.85
N PHE A 405 -36.43 -13.79 5.18
CA PHE A 405 -35.71 -12.77 5.95
C PHE A 405 -34.31 -12.51 5.38
N ALA A 406 -33.52 -13.57 5.15
CA ALA A 406 -32.14 -13.44 4.72
C ALA A 406 -32.04 -12.87 3.30
N GLU A 407 -32.96 -13.26 2.40
CA GLU A 407 -33.00 -12.75 1.01
C GLU A 407 -33.29 -11.25 0.96
N LEU A 408 -34.35 -10.81 1.66
CA LEU A 408 -34.72 -9.40 1.73
C LEU A 408 -33.62 -8.56 2.41
N ALA A 409 -33.02 -9.09 3.49
CA ALA A 409 -31.95 -8.42 4.22
C ALA A 409 -30.66 -8.32 3.38
N THR A 410 -30.26 -9.38 2.67
CA THR A 410 -29.11 -9.36 1.75
C THR A 410 -29.30 -8.34 0.65
N SER A 411 -30.46 -8.33 -0.01
CA SER A 411 -30.69 -7.36 -1.09
C SER A 411 -30.70 -5.92 -0.58
N TYR A 412 -31.17 -5.68 0.64
CA TYR A 412 -31.10 -4.36 1.27
C TYR A 412 -29.66 -3.97 1.64
N LEU A 413 -28.86 -4.88 2.19
CA LEU A 413 -27.48 -4.62 2.57
C LEU A 413 -26.56 -4.39 1.35
N LEU A 414 -26.76 -5.16 0.27
CA LEU A 414 -26.04 -4.98 -1.00
C LEU A 414 -26.40 -3.67 -1.72
N ALA A 415 -27.58 -3.09 -1.44
CA ALA A 415 -27.96 -1.79 -1.99
C ALA A 415 -27.22 -0.61 -1.33
N LEU A 416 -26.63 -0.80 -0.14
CA LEU A 416 -25.86 0.24 0.54
C LEU A 416 -24.62 0.62 -0.26
N GLN A 417 -24.21 1.88 -0.18
CA GLN A 417 -23.03 2.42 -0.86
C GLN A 417 -22.09 3.09 0.16
N PRO A 418 -20.80 3.28 -0.16
CA PRO A 418 -19.87 4.00 0.72
C PRO A 418 -20.37 5.41 1.12
N ALA A 419 -21.11 6.08 0.24
CA ALA A 419 -21.71 7.38 0.49
C ALA A 419 -22.84 7.36 1.55
N ASP A 420 -23.41 6.19 1.86
CA ASP A 420 -24.42 6.02 2.90
C ASP A 420 -23.82 5.93 4.31
N LEU A 421 -22.49 5.79 4.40
CA LEU A 421 -21.78 5.70 5.67
C LEU A 421 -21.63 7.08 6.31
N SER A 422 -21.79 7.13 7.63
CA SER A 422 -21.52 8.30 8.46
C SER A 422 -20.07 8.30 8.94
N ALA A 423 -19.46 9.48 9.04
CA ALA A 423 -18.18 9.62 9.71
C ALA A 423 -18.27 9.13 11.17
N PRO A 424 -17.36 8.27 11.64
CA PRO A 424 -17.31 7.88 13.03
C PRO A 424 -17.11 9.09 13.93
N ALA A 425 -17.80 9.12 15.07
CA ALA A 425 -17.68 10.20 16.03
C ALA A 425 -17.58 9.64 17.45
N THR A 426 -16.82 10.31 18.31
CA THR A 426 -16.68 9.99 19.73
C THR A 426 -17.00 11.22 20.56
N TRP A 427 -17.79 11.08 21.62
CA TRP A 427 -18.11 12.16 22.53
C TRP A 427 -18.27 11.64 23.97
N THR A 428 -18.19 12.54 24.94
CA THR A 428 -18.47 12.22 26.34
C THR A 428 -19.93 12.46 26.64
N HIS A 429 -20.59 11.48 27.25
CA HIS A 429 -21.96 11.57 27.74
C HIS A 429 -21.96 11.49 29.27
N PHE A 430 -22.56 12.48 29.93
CA PHE A 430 -22.70 12.47 31.37
C PHE A 430 -23.93 11.64 31.76
N VAL A 431 -23.74 10.63 32.60
CA VAL A 431 -24.79 9.74 33.08
C VAL A 431 -24.88 9.87 34.60
N TYR A 432 -26.09 10.05 35.10
CA TYR A 432 -26.34 10.11 36.54
C TYR A 432 -26.31 8.70 37.12
N GLY A 433 -25.33 8.42 37.99
CA GLY A 433 -25.12 7.13 38.62
C GLY A 433 -26.10 6.88 39.77
N ALA A 434 -26.30 5.60 40.13
CA ALA A 434 -27.14 5.21 41.25
C ALA A 434 -26.63 5.73 42.62
N ASN A 435 -25.36 6.12 42.69
CA ASN A 435 -24.72 6.76 43.84
C ASN A 435 -24.98 8.28 43.94
N GLY A 436 -25.85 8.83 43.08
CA GLY A 436 -26.19 10.26 43.07
C GLY A 436 -25.12 11.17 42.43
N GLN A 437 -24.08 10.60 41.81
CA GLN A 437 -22.99 11.35 41.17
C GLN A 437 -23.06 11.29 39.64
N TRP A 438 -22.58 12.34 38.98
CA TRP A 438 -22.44 12.37 37.53
C TRP A 438 -21.18 11.63 37.10
N ASN A 439 -21.35 10.56 36.31
CA ASN A 439 -20.28 9.80 35.71
C ASN A 439 -20.08 10.19 34.24
N ARG A 440 -18.83 10.20 33.78
CA ARG A 440 -18.48 10.42 32.37
C ARG A 440 -18.40 9.07 31.66
N GLU A 441 -19.25 8.88 30.66
CA GLU A 441 -19.18 7.70 29.78
C GLU A 441 -18.75 8.12 28.37
N ALA A 442 -17.76 7.42 27.82
CA ALA A 442 -17.43 7.56 26.41
C ALA A 442 -18.53 6.93 25.54
N ARG A 443 -18.94 7.65 24.49
CA ARG A 443 -19.88 7.19 23.47
C ARG A 443 -19.27 7.34 22.10
N SER A 444 -19.59 6.41 21.21
CA SER A 444 -19.21 6.50 19.80
C SER A 444 -20.41 6.26 18.89
N SER A 445 -20.23 6.57 17.61
CA SER A 445 -21.17 6.20 16.56
C SER A 445 -20.39 5.59 15.41
N GLY A 446 -20.69 4.34 15.06
CA GLY A 446 -20.09 3.67 13.91
C GLY A 446 -20.61 4.18 12.56
N PRO A 447 -20.07 3.62 11.46
CA PRO A 447 -20.34 4.09 10.10
C PRO A 447 -21.80 3.94 9.67
N LEU A 448 -22.55 3.00 10.23
CA LEU A 448 -23.98 2.83 9.93
C LEU A 448 -24.91 3.44 10.98
N SER A 449 -24.40 4.24 11.92
CA SER A 449 -25.17 4.76 13.06
C SER A 449 -26.45 5.53 12.69
N LYS A 450 -26.52 6.18 11.52
CA LYS A 450 -27.72 6.87 11.02
C LYS A 450 -28.63 6.00 10.13
N ASN A 451 -28.15 4.81 9.79
CA ASN A 451 -28.89 3.80 9.06
C ASN A 451 -29.53 2.84 10.07
N TRP A 452 -30.83 3.03 10.29
CA TRP A 452 -31.59 2.33 11.31
C TRP A 452 -31.65 0.84 11.04
N THR A 453 -32.04 0.46 9.82
CA THR A 453 -32.26 -0.93 9.45
C THR A 453 -30.95 -1.71 9.40
N ALA A 454 -29.90 -1.17 8.77
CA ALA A 454 -28.61 -1.85 8.69
C ALA A 454 -27.98 -2.04 10.08
N SER A 455 -28.07 -1.03 10.96
CA SER A 455 -27.60 -1.17 12.34
C SER A 455 -28.37 -2.24 13.11
N GLN A 456 -29.69 -2.34 12.92
CA GLN A 456 -30.48 -3.43 13.49
C GLN A 456 -30.03 -4.79 12.94
N LEU A 457 -29.83 -4.92 11.64
CA LEU A 457 -29.39 -6.20 11.05
C LEU A 457 -28.02 -6.63 11.58
N LEU A 458 -27.08 -5.70 11.74
CA LEU A 458 -25.68 -6.02 12.00
C LEU A 458 -25.30 -6.05 13.49
N GLN A 459 -26.04 -5.35 14.35
CA GLN A 459 -25.64 -5.09 15.74
C GLN A 459 -26.76 -5.31 16.78
N ARG A 460 -27.87 -5.96 16.41
CA ARG A 460 -29.04 -6.14 17.31
C ARG A 460 -28.68 -6.75 18.66
N ASN A 461 -27.77 -7.72 18.65
CA ASN A 461 -27.37 -8.54 19.79
C ASN A 461 -26.05 -8.05 20.42
N ASP A 462 -25.41 -7.03 19.83
CA ASP A 462 -24.18 -6.46 20.39
C ASP A 462 -24.51 -5.59 21.62
N ARG A 463 -24.01 -5.98 22.80
CA ARG A 463 -24.20 -5.24 24.05
C ARG A 463 -23.53 -3.86 24.04
N ARG A 464 -22.54 -3.65 23.16
CA ARG A 464 -21.90 -2.33 22.98
C ARG A 464 -22.81 -1.39 22.21
N SER A 465 -23.75 -1.91 21.42
CA SER A 465 -24.61 -1.11 20.56
C SER A 465 -25.96 -0.82 21.20
N VAL A 466 -26.37 0.45 21.14
CA VAL A 466 -27.60 0.96 21.74
C VAL A 466 -28.44 1.68 20.71
N ALA A 467 -29.60 1.09 20.42
CA ALA A 467 -30.61 1.66 19.55
C ALA A 467 -31.32 2.85 20.24
N ARG A 468 -31.37 3.99 19.55
CA ARG A 468 -32.12 5.19 19.96
C ARG A 468 -33.41 5.28 19.14
N TYR A 469 -34.49 4.67 19.63
CA TYR A 469 -35.78 4.57 18.93
C TYR A 469 -36.45 5.92 18.57
N GLY A 470 -36.14 6.98 19.32
CA GLY A 470 -36.64 8.34 19.03
C GLY A 470 -36.00 8.94 17.79
N SER A 471 -34.66 8.90 17.70
CA SER A 471 -33.88 9.42 16.58
C SER A 471 -33.72 8.41 15.44
N LEU A 472 -34.03 7.13 15.67
CA LEU A 472 -33.76 6.01 14.76
C LEU A 472 -32.28 5.89 14.40
N THR A 473 -31.42 6.03 15.41
CA THR A 473 -29.96 5.93 15.26
C THR A 473 -29.38 4.90 16.23
N PHE A 474 -28.13 4.51 16.01
CA PHE A 474 -27.37 3.67 16.91
C PHE A 474 -26.20 4.45 17.53
N GLN A 475 -25.87 4.08 18.76
CA GLN A 475 -24.72 4.59 19.49
C GLN A 475 -23.98 3.40 20.09
N GLU A 476 -22.67 3.49 20.15
CA GLU A 476 -21.81 2.48 20.72
C GLU A 476 -21.31 2.95 22.10
N ARG A 477 -21.11 2.00 23.00
CA ARG A 477 -20.52 2.16 24.33
C ARG A 477 -19.20 1.39 24.37
N PRO A 478 -18.06 2.03 24.06
CA PRO A 478 -16.77 1.34 24.02
C PRO A 478 -16.38 0.70 25.37
N SER A 479 -16.86 1.26 26.49
CA SER A 479 -16.63 0.74 27.83
C SER A 479 -17.45 -0.50 28.17
N ALA A 480 -18.47 -0.86 27.37
CA ALA A 480 -19.25 -2.05 27.60
C ALA A 480 -18.46 -3.31 27.18
N PRO A 481 -18.54 -4.40 27.94
CA PRO A 481 -17.93 -5.67 27.54
C PRO A 481 -18.51 -6.12 26.19
N PRO A 482 -17.72 -6.81 25.36
CA PRO A 482 -18.27 -7.41 24.14
C PRO A 482 -19.39 -8.40 24.51
N GLY A 483 -20.42 -8.48 23.68
CA GLY A 483 -21.44 -9.51 23.84
C GLY A 483 -20.86 -10.91 23.62
N GLU A 484 -21.41 -11.90 24.31
CA GLU A 484 -21.20 -13.32 23.98
C GLU A 484 -22.08 -13.66 22.77
N GLY A 485 -21.48 -14.15 21.69
CA GLY A 485 -22.18 -14.57 20.48
C GLY A 485 -22.15 -13.58 19.30
N ARG A 486 -22.94 -13.88 18.28
CA ARG A 486 -22.98 -13.12 17.01
C ARG A 486 -23.77 -11.81 17.16
N PRO A 487 -23.23 -10.65 16.73
CA PRO A 487 -23.86 -9.35 16.95
C PRO A 487 -25.10 -9.09 16.08
N GLU A 488 -25.20 -9.73 14.92
CA GLU A 488 -26.31 -9.59 13.96
C GLU A 488 -27.65 -10.16 14.46
N ALA A 489 -28.73 -9.65 13.88
CA ALA A 489 -30.07 -10.17 14.11
C ALA A 489 -30.27 -11.54 13.42
N PHE A 490 -30.89 -12.48 14.14
CA PHE A 490 -31.31 -13.80 13.66
C PHE A 490 -30.16 -14.62 13.01
N PRO A 491 -29.05 -14.91 13.74
CA PRO A 491 -27.89 -15.60 13.20
C PRO A 491 -28.21 -16.97 12.58
N ASP A 492 -29.19 -17.70 13.11
CA ASP A 492 -29.58 -19.03 12.61
C ASP A 492 -30.16 -18.96 11.19
N LEU A 493 -30.91 -17.91 10.86
CA LEU A 493 -31.46 -17.71 9.52
C LEU A 493 -30.38 -17.37 8.49
N TRP A 494 -29.33 -16.67 8.92
CA TRP A 494 -28.15 -16.46 8.08
C TRP A 494 -27.37 -17.77 7.88
N ASN A 495 -27.23 -18.57 8.93
CA ASN A 495 -26.55 -19.86 8.86
C ASN A 495 -27.27 -20.86 7.95
N ALA A 496 -28.60 -20.79 7.86
CA ALA A 496 -29.39 -21.61 6.94
C ALA A 496 -29.20 -21.22 5.46
N ARG A 497 -28.59 -20.05 5.17
CA ARG A 497 -28.37 -19.50 3.83
C ARG A 497 -26.93 -19.01 3.63
N PRO A 498 -25.93 -19.92 3.68
CA PRO A 498 -24.53 -19.54 3.49
C PRO A 498 -24.23 -19.02 2.08
N ASP A 499 -25.06 -19.37 1.08
CA ASP A 499 -25.04 -18.79 -0.26
C ASP A 499 -25.24 -17.27 -0.25
N LEU A 500 -26.13 -16.77 0.60
CA LEU A 500 -26.34 -15.32 0.79
C LEU A 500 -25.19 -14.69 1.58
N GLY A 501 -24.57 -15.44 2.49
CA GLY A 501 -23.35 -15.03 3.19
C GLY A 501 -22.16 -14.87 2.23
N LEU A 502 -21.97 -15.81 1.31
CA LEU A 502 -20.99 -15.75 0.22
C LEU A 502 -21.21 -14.49 -0.62
N ARG A 503 -22.47 -14.27 -1.03
CA ARG A 503 -22.85 -13.11 -1.83
C ARG A 503 -22.54 -11.79 -1.11
N LEU A 504 -22.88 -11.67 0.17
CA LEU A 504 -22.53 -10.49 0.98
C LEU A 504 -21.02 -10.28 1.09
N ALA A 505 -20.24 -11.34 1.32
CA ALA A 505 -18.80 -11.24 1.45
C ALA A 505 -18.13 -10.80 0.14
N ALA A 506 -18.56 -11.36 -0.99
CA ALA A 506 -17.96 -11.11 -2.30
C ALA A 506 -18.44 -9.81 -2.96
N GLU A 507 -19.73 -9.45 -2.83
CA GLU A 507 -20.34 -8.38 -3.64
C GLU A 507 -20.60 -7.08 -2.85
N SER A 508 -20.43 -7.08 -1.51
CA SER A 508 -20.79 -5.91 -0.72
C SER A 508 -19.81 -4.74 -0.90
N PRO A 509 -20.28 -3.55 -1.32
CA PRO A 509 -19.43 -2.38 -1.49
C PRO A 509 -19.06 -1.72 -0.15
N VAL A 510 -19.77 -2.05 0.95
CA VAL A 510 -19.49 -1.50 2.28
C VAL A 510 -18.97 -2.58 3.23
N TRP A 511 -17.91 -2.24 3.96
CA TRP A 511 -17.22 -3.16 4.88
C TRP A 511 -18.16 -3.83 5.92
N PRO A 512 -19.08 -3.11 6.62
CA PRO A 512 -19.90 -3.75 7.65
C PRO A 512 -20.79 -4.90 7.14
N ALA A 513 -21.28 -4.81 5.90
CA ALA A 513 -22.11 -5.85 5.29
C ALA A 513 -21.25 -7.02 4.77
N ALA A 514 -20.07 -6.74 4.21
CA ALA A 514 -19.10 -7.78 3.85
C ALA A 514 -18.69 -8.61 5.08
N MET A 515 -18.49 -7.95 6.24
CA MET A 515 -18.14 -8.63 7.49
C MET A 515 -19.26 -9.50 8.06
N LEU A 516 -20.53 -9.19 7.79
CA LEU A 516 -21.62 -10.12 8.10
C LEU A 516 -21.47 -11.39 7.27
N GLY A 517 -21.28 -11.25 5.95
CA GLY A 517 -21.03 -12.39 5.05
C GLY A 517 -19.84 -13.23 5.52
N LEU A 518 -18.73 -12.58 5.86
CA LEU A 518 -17.55 -13.25 6.40
C LEU A 518 -17.83 -14.03 7.69
N ARG A 519 -18.60 -13.47 8.62
CA ARG A 519 -19.00 -14.18 9.85
C ARG A 519 -19.88 -15.39 9.55
N VAL A 520 -20.80 -15.29 8.59
CA VAL A 520 -21.63 -16.42 8.15
C VAL A 520 -20.75 -17.53 7.57
N LEU A 521 -19.83 -17.19 6.65
CA LEU A 521 -18.93 -18.17 6.05
C LEU A 521 -18.03 -18.85 7.08
N LYS A 522 -17.45 -18.09 8.02
CA LYS A 522 -16.62 -18.64 9.10
C LYS A 522 -17.38 -19.58 10.05
N ALA A 523 -18.69 -19.37 10.20
CA ALA A 523 -19.54 -20.27 10.97
C ALA A 523 -19.90 -21.55 10.20
N GLN A 524 -19.60 -21.64 8.90
CA GLN A 524 -19.94 -22.75 8.01
C GLN A 524 -18.71 -23.28 7.27
N PRO A 525 -17.71 -23.85 7.97
CA PRO A 525 -16.48 -24.32 7.34
C PRO A 525 -16.71 -25.40 6.27
N ALA A 526 -17.68 -26.30 6.45
CA ALA A 526 -18.03 -27.31 5.45
C ALA A 526 -18.52 -26.71 4.13
N PHE A 527 -19.25 -25.59 4.20
CA PHE A 527 -19.68 -24.85 3.00
C PHE A 527 -18.48 -24.19 2.32
N VAL A 528 -17.57 -23.57 3.08
CA VAL A 528 -16.35 -22.95 2.55
C VAL A 528 -15.46 -23.98 1.85
N SER A 529 -15.26 -25.16 2.46
CA SER A 529 -14.47 -26.24 1.85
C SER A 529 -15.09 -26.81 0.57
N ALA A 530 -16.40 -26.62 0.36
CA ALA A 530 -17.12 -27.10 -0.82
C ALA A 530 -17.22 -26.05 -1.95
N LEU A 531 -16.72 -24.82 -1.74
CA LEU A 531 -16.79 -23.75 -2.75
C LEU A 531 -16.10 -24.14 -4.04
N ALA A 532 -16.65 -23.73 -5.18
CA ALA A 532 -15.96 -23.87 -6.47
C ALA A 532 -14.79 -22.88 -6.57
N SER A 533 -13.80 -23.18 -7.40
CA SER A 533 -12.63 -22.31 -7.62
C SER A 533 -13.01 -20.91 -8.09
N ALA A 534 -14.06 -20.80 -8.91
CA ALA A 534 -14.62 -19.50 -9.32
C ALA A 534 -15.17 -18.69 -8.13
N GLU A 535 -15.74 -19.33 -7.12
CA GLU A 535 -16.28 -18.65 -5.93
C GLU A 535 -15.16 -18.20 -4.98
N ILE A 536 -14.12 -19.01 -4.83
CA ILE A 536 -12.89 -18.61 -4.14
C ILE A 536 -12.26 -17.41 -4.86
N GLY A 537 -12.20 -17.44 -6.19
CA GLY A 537 -11.73 -16.31 -6.99
C GLY A 537 -12.53 -15.03 -6.74
N ARG A 538 -13.86 -15.10 -6.68
CA ARG A 538 -14.72 -13.95 -6.31
C ARG A 538 -14.39 -13.39 -4.93
N LEU A 539 -14.10 -14.26 -3.95
CA LEU A 539 -13.72 -13.82 -2.61
C LEU A 539 -12.30 -13.24 -2.55
N LEU A 540 -11.36 -13.78 -3.33
CA LEU A 540 -10.00 -13.24 -3.47
C LEU A 540 -10.00 -11.84 -4.10
N ALA A 541 -10.92 -11.60 -5.04
CA ALA A 541 -11.12 -10.30 -5.70
C ALA A 541 -11.90 -9.28 -4.82
N SER A 542 -12.29 -9.64 -3.60
CA SER A 542 -12.99 -8.73 -2.70
C SER A 542 -12.09 -7.54 -2.32
N PRO A 543 -12.62 -6.29 -2.32
CA PRO A 543 -11.86 -5.13 -1.87
C PRO A 543 -11.59 -5.14 -0.35
N HIS A 544 -12.27 -6.01 0.39
CA HIS A 544 -12.11 -6.15 1.84
C HIS A 544 -11.09 -7.26 2.15
N ALA A 545 -9.93 -6.86 2.68
CA ALA A 545 -8.79 -7.76 2.93
C ALA A 545 -9.14 -8.95 3.83
N GLU A 546 -10.06 -8.80 4.79
CA GLU A 546 -10.46 -9.88 5.69
C GLU A 546 -11.27 -10.98 4.97
N VAL A 547 -11.97 -10.62 3.89
CA VAL A 547 -12.67 -11.58 3.03
C VAL A 547 -11.66 -12.33 2.16
N ALA A 548 -10.76 -11.59 1.50
CA ALA A 548 -9.69 -12.17 0.69
C ALA A 548 -8.80 -13.12 1.51
N ALA A 549 -8.56 -12.80 2.79
CA ALA A 549 -7.79 -13.66 3.70
C ALA A 549 -8.45 -15.02 3.98
N LEU A 550 -9.79 -15.09 4.07
CA LEU A 550 -10.49 -16.37 4.21
C LEU A 550 -10.30 -17.23 2.95
N ALA A 551 -10.49 -16.63 1.78
CA ALA A 551 -10.34 -17.30 0.50
C ALA A 551 -8.91 -17.76 0.24
N PHE A 552 -7.93 -16.95 0.63
CA PHE A 552 -6.52 -17.31 0.56
C PHE A 552 -6.17 -18.47 1.49
N SER A 553 -6.72 -18.50 2.71
CA SER A 553 -6.54 -19.64 3.62
C SER A 553 -7.08 -20.93 3.01
N GLU A 554 -8.31 -20.90 2.49
CA GLU A 554 -8.93 -22.04 1.82
C GLU A 554 -8.11 -22.50 0.60
N ALA A 555 -7.66 -21.55 -0.23
CA ALA A 555 -6.83 -21.86 -1.39
C ALA A 555 -5.51 -22.54 -0.98
N ARG A 556 -4.84 -22.02 0.05
CA ARG A 556 -3.62 -22.62 0.61
C ARG A 556 -3.85 -24.05 1.08
N ASP A 557 -4.95 -24.30 1.77
CA ASP A 557 -5.26 -25.63 2.31
C ASP A 557 -5.56 -26.63 1.17
N ARG A 558 -6.23 -26.20 0.08
CA ARG A 558 -6.43 -27.02 -1.14
C ARG A 558 -5.13 -27.33 -1.87
N LEU A 559 -4.22 -26.37 -1.96
CA LEU A 559 -2.90 -26.62 -2.56
C LEU A 559 -2.08 -27.60 -1.71
N ALA A 560 -2.12 -27.47 -0.37
CA ALA A 560 -1.42 -28.36 0.54
C ALA A 560 -1.95 -29.81 0.48
N THR A 561 -3.25 -29.98 0.23
CA THR A 561 -3.92 -31.30 0.10
C THR A 561 -3.92 -31.84 -1.33
N GLY A 562 -3.42 -31.08 -2.30
CA GLY A 562 -3.35 -31.48 -3.72
C GLY A 562 -4.70 -31.47 -4.44
N THR A 563 -5.73 -30.82 -3.89
CA THR A 563 -7.08 -30.72 -4.48
C THR A 563 -7.29 -29.44 -5.29
N ALA A 564 -6.24 -28.65 -5.50
CA ALA A 564 -6.29 -27.43 -6.30
C ALA A 564 -6.28 -27.74 -7.80
N ASP A 565 -7.22 -27.14 -8.53
CA ASP A 565 -7.33 -27.21 -9.99
C ASP A 565 -6.70 -25.99 -10.68
N ASP A 566 -6.64 -26.03 -12.02
CA ASP A 566 -6.10 -24.96 -12.86
C ASP A 566 -6.89 -23.65 -12.69
N ASP A 567 -8.19 -23.73 -12.42
CA ASP A 567 -9.05 -22.55 -12.21
C ASP A 567 -8.72 -21.83 -10.91
N LEU A 568 -8.38 -22.56 -9.84
CA LEU A 568 -7.93 -21.96 -8.58
C LEU A 568 -6.57 -21.29 -8.76
N LEU A 569 -5.65 -21.91 -9.49
CA LEU A 569 -4.35 -21.31 -9.80
C LEU A 569 -4.49 -20.04 -10.64
N ALA A 570 -5.40 -20.05 -11.62
CA ALA A 570 -5.72 -18.88 -12.43
C ALA A 570 -6.25 -17.73 -11.56
N ALA A 571 -7.16 -18.04 -10.63
CA ALA A 571 -7.69 -17.07 -9.68
C ALA A 571 -6.60 -16.49 -8.75
N LEU A 572 -5.66 -17.32 -8.29
CA LEU A 572 -4.55 -16.88 -7.45
C LEU A 572 -3.55 -16.00 -8.20
N LEU A 573 -3.25 -16.29 -9.48
CA LEU A 573 -2.38 -15.43 -10.31
C LEU A 573 -2.99 -14.04 -10.56
N GLY A 574 -4.31 -13.97 -10.71
CA GLY A 574 -5.05 -12.72 -10.91
C GLY A 574 -5.43 -11.98 -9.61
N ALA A 575 -5.04 -12.49 -8.44
CA ALA A 575 -5.41 -11.87 -7.16
C ALA A 575 -4.50 -10.68 -6.83
N ASP A 576 -5.08 -9.61 -6.27
CA ASP A 576 -4.33 -8.43 -5.79
C ASP A 576 -3.35 -8.76 -4.65
N LEU A 577 -3.62 -9.84 -3.91
CA LEU A 577 -2.77 -10.32 -2.81
C LEU A 577 -1.47 -10.94 -3.34
N VAL A 578 -0.32 -10.32 -3.01
CA VAL A 578 1.02 -10.79 -3.41
C VAL A 578 1.27 -12.23 -2.93
N GLU A 579 0.82 -12.57 -1.72
CA GLU A 579 0.96 -13.90 -1.13
C GLU A 579 0.19 -14.97 -1.90
N ALA A 580 -0.96 -14.63 -2.49
CA ALA A 580 -1.72 -15.52 -3.36
C ALA A 580 -0.96 -15.82 -4.66
N ARG A 581 -0.42 -14.78 -5.30
CA ARG A 581 0.36 -14.92 -6.53
C ARG A 581 1.65 -15.70 -6.30
N ARG A 582 2.33 -15.45 -5.18
CA ARG A 582 3.53 -16.19 -4.77
C ARG A 582 3.21 -17.66 -4.56
N LEU A 583 2.12 -17.98 -3.86
CA LEU A 583 1.70 -19.36 -3.63
C LEU A 583 1.39 -20.08 -4.96
N ALA A 584 0.71 -19.43 -5.90
CA ALA A 584 0.47 -20.00 -7.23
C ALA A 584 1.78 -20.19 -8.01
N THR A 585 2.66 -19.20 -8.00
CA THR A 585 3.97 -19.25 -8.66
C THR A 585 4.81 -20.40 -8.10
N GLU A 586 4.88 -20.55 -6.77
CA GLU A 586 5.58 -21.67 -6.12
C GLU A 586 5.00 -23.02 -6.57
N ARG A 587 3.67 -23.17 -6.63
CA ARG A 587 3.05 -24.41 -7.13
C ARG A 587 3.37 -24.70 -8.59
N ILE A 588 3.36 -23.68 -9.45
CA ILE A 588 3.70 -23.75 -10.87
C ILE A 588 5.18 -24.12 -11.06
N GLU A 589 6.08 -23.60 -10.22
CA GLU A 589 7.50 -23.97 -10.28
C GLU A 589 7.75 -25.46 -10.00
N HIS A 590 6.95 -26.08 -9.14
CA HIS A 590 7.10 -27.49 -8.80
C HIS A 590 6.49 -28.47 -9.83
N ASP A 591 5.69 -28.01 -10.79
CA ASP A 591 5.12 -28.87 -11.85
C ASP A 591 5.37 -28.28 -13.22
N ALA A 592 6.29 -28.91 -13.98
CA ALA A 592 6.73 -28.44 -15.29
C ALA A 592 5.61 -28.39 -16.35
N ARG A 593 4.47 -29.04 -16.12
CA ARG A 593 3.30 -28.96 -17.02
C ARG A 593 2.52 -27.66 -16.87
N LEU A 594 2.60 -27.01 -15.70
CA LEU A 594 1.96 -25.73 -15.43
C LEU A 594 2.82 -24.57 -15.98
N PRO A 595 2.27 -23.39 -16.26
CA PRO A 595 0.83 -23.08 -16.34
C PRO A 595 0.20 -23.52 -17.67
N TRP A 596 0.96 -24.18 -18.55
CA TRP A 596 0.55 -24.57 -19.90
C TRP A 596 -0.21 -25.91 -19.97
N SER A 597 -0.97 -26.22 -18.92
CA SER A 597 -1.78 -27.44 -18.77
C SER A 597 -3.22 -27.27 -19.25
N GLY A 598 -3.77 -26.07 -19.15
CA GLY A 598 -5.17 -25.78 -19.41
C GLY A 598 -5.40 -24.34 -19.86
N GLU A 599 -6.51 -24.11 -20.59
CA GLU A 599 -6.81 -22.84 -21.25
C GLU A 599 -6.88 -21.66 -20.29
N ARG A 600 -7.63 -21.79 -19.19
CA ARG A 600 -7.87 -20.68 -18.25
C ARG A 600 -6.62 -20.26 -17.49
N LEU A 601 -5.82 -21.23 -17.02
CA LEU A 601 -4.56 -20.95 -16.33
C LEU A 601 -3.53 -20.34 -17.29
N ALA A 602 -3.42 -20.87 -18.51
CA ALA A 602 -2.53 -20.33 -19.51
C ALA A 602 -2.90 -18.89 -19.90
N LEU A 603 -4.20 -18.61 -20.12
CA LEU A 603 -4.68 -17.26 -20.40
C LEU A 603 -4.39 -16.31 -19.21
N ALA A 604 -4.64 -16.74 -17.98
CA ALA A 604 -4.36 -15.94 -16.78
C ALA A 604 -2.87 -15.61 -16.64
N ALA A 605 -1.96 -16.56 -16.95
CA ALA A 605 -0.53 -16.30 -16.96
C ALA A 605 -0.14 -15.29 -18.06
N ILE A 606 -0.62 -15.48 -19.30
CA ILE A 606 -0.31 -14.58 -20.42
C ILE A 606 -0.83 -13.16 -20.19
N THR A 607 -2.01 -13.02 -19.57
CA THR A 607 -2.67 -11.74 -19.31
C THR A 607 -2.42 -11.18 -17.91
N ALA A 608 -1.48 -11.77 -17.14
CA ALA A 608 -1.16 -11.33 -15.79
C ALA A 608 -0.72 -9.85 -15.76
N SER A 609 -1.41 -9.04 -14.95
CA SER A 609 -1.20 -7.58 -14.86
C SER A 609 -0.16 -7.17 -13.82
N HIS A 610 0.12 -8.02 -12.84
CA HIS A 610 1.01 -7.70 -11.73
C HIS A 610 2.49 -7.85 -12.11
N SER A 611 3.32 -6.88 -11.72
CA SER A 611 4.73 -6.81 -12.12
C SER A 611 5.60 -7.91 -11.54
N ASP A 612 5.27 -8.45 -10.36
CA ASP A 612 5.96 -9.61 -9.76
C ASP A 612 5.81 -10.89 -10.58
N LEU A 613 4.80 -10.95 -11.45
CA LEU A 613 4.59 -12.07 -12.38
C LEU A 613 5.30 -11.88 -13.73
N ALA A 614 5.91 -10.72 -14.00
CA ALA A 614 6.53 -10.44 -15.30
C ALA A 614 7.65 -11.45 -15.64
N GLU A 615 8.64 -11.60 -14.75
CA GLU A 615 9.76 -12.51 -14.97
C GLU A 615 9.37 -13.99 -14.88
N PRO A 616 8.61 -14.46 -13.87
CA PRO A 616 8.17 -15.86 -13.82
C PRO A 616 7.45 -16.31 -15.09
N VAL A 617 6.48 -15.51 -15.57
CA VAL A 617 5.72 -15.85 -16.77
C VAL A 617 6.62 -15.83 -18.01
N ALA A 618 7.49 -14.82 -18.17
CA ALA A 618 8.43 -14.77 -19.29
C ALA A 618 9.36 -15.99 -19.31
N ARG A 619 9.83 -16.44 -18.15
CA ARG A 619 10.62 -17.68 -18.02
C ARG A 619 9.82 -18.90 -18.44
N TRP A 620 8.59 -19.06 -17.94
CA TRP A 620 7.73 -20.20 -18.31
C TRP A 620 7.43 -20.23 -19.81
N SER A 621 7.22 -19.06 -20.43
CA SER A 621 7.01 -18.96 -21.87
C SER A 621 8.24 -19.42 -22.67
N ARG A 622 9.46 -19.12 -22.19
CA ARG A 622 10.72 -19.52 -22.85
C ARG A 622 11.05 -21.00 -22.69
N GLU A 623 10.84 -21.55 -21.49
CA GLU A 623 11.45 -22.82 -21.10
C GLU A 623 10.50 -24.03 -21.17
N ARG A 624 9.18 -23.79 -21.17
CA ARG A 624 8.17 -24.85 -21.04
C ARG A 624 7.34 -24.99 -22.31
N ARG A 625 6.90 -26.22 -22.60
CA ARG A 625 6.08 -26.53 -23.79
C ARG A 625 4.59 -26.50 -23.45
N LEU A 626 3.78 -26.10 -24.44
CA LEU A 626 2.33 -26.22 -24.39
C LEU A 626 1.91 -27.70 -24.32
N ALA A 627 0.88 -28.00 -23.50
CA ALA A 627 0.25 -29.32 -23.52
C ALA A 627 -0.33 -29.65 -24.92
N PRO A 628 -0.35 -30.93 -25.33
CA PRO A 628 -0.95 -31.33 -26.60
C PRO A 628 -2.41 -30.86 -26.71
N GLY A 629 -2.76 -30.23 -27.83
CA GLY A 629 -4.10 -29.70 -28.08
C GLY A 629 -4.42 -28.34 -27.44
N LEU A 630 -3.53 -27.75 -26.63
CA LEU A 630 -3.76 -26.46 -25.97
C LEU A 630 -3.52 -25.25 -26.87
N ALA A 631 -2.70 -25.38 -27.91
CA ALA A 631 -2.29 -24.25 -28.76
C ALA A 631 -3.48 -23.52 -29.42
N GLU A 632 -4.42 -24.26 -30.02
CA GLU A 632 -5.58 -23.65 -30.68
C GLU A 632 -6.59 -23.05 -29.70
N PRO A 633 -7.01 -23.73 -28.61
CA PRO A 633 -7.82 -23.11 -27.56
C PRO A 633 -7.20 -21.85 -26.97
N LEU A 634 -5.91 -21.88 -26.63
CA LEU A 634 -5.22 -20.72 -26.06
C LEU A 634 -5.15 -19.55 -27.05
N ALA A 635 -4.81 -19.80 -28.31
CA ALA A 635 -4.78 -18.75 -29.33
C ALA A 635 -6.17 -18.10 -29.52
N ARG A 636 -7.23 -18.90 -29.61
CA ARG A 636 -8.61 -18.38 -29.66
C ARG A 636 -8.98 -17.59 -28.41
N ALA A 637 -8.59 -18.05 -27.23
CA ALA A 637 -8.87 -17.36 -25.97
C ALA A 637 -8.15 -16.00 -25.88
N VAL A 638 -6.90 -15.92 -26.35
CA VAL A 638 -6.13 -14.67 -26.45
C VAL A 638 -6.78 -13.70 -27.44
N VAL A 639 -7.17 -14.18 -28.62
CA VAL A 639 -7.88 -13.36 -29.62
C VAL A 639 -9.21 -12.84 -29.06
N ALA A 640 -10.00 -13.71 -28.44
CA ALA A 640 -11.28 -13.33 -27.83
C ALA A 640 -11.08 -12.30 -26.71
N TRP A 641 -10.03 -12.45 -25.89
CA TRP A 641 -9.66 -11.48 -24.87
C TRP A 641 -9.29 -10.13 -25.48
N LEU A 642 -8.45 -10.10 -26.53
CA LEU A 642 -8.05 -8.87 -27.23
C LEU A 642 -9.25 -8.15 -27.88
N LEU A 643 -10.15 -8.88 -28.53
CA LEU A 643 -11.34 -8.31 -29.17
C LEU A 643 -12.41 -7.83 -28.17
N ALA A 644 -12.36 -8.31 -26.92
CA ALA A 644 -13.23 -7.84 -25.85
C ALA A 644 -12.74 -6.53 -25.19
N VAL A 645 -11.51 -6.10 -25.47
CA VAL A 645 -10.97 -4.82 -24.99
C VAL A 645 -11.73 -3.66 -25.65
N PRO A 646 -12.12 -2.61 -24.91
CA PRO A 646 -12.81 -1.46 -25.49
C PRO A 646 -11.94 -0.73 -26.52
N ALA A 647 -12.58 0.03 -27.43
CA ALA A 647 -11.91 0.80 -28.48
C ALA A 647 -10.89 1.84 -27.95
N HIS A 648 -11.05 2.28 -26.70
CA HIS A 648 -10.17 3.23 -26.03
C HIS A 648 -9.79 2.65 -24.67
N PRO A 649 -8.81 1.72 -24.61
CA PRO A 649 -8.33 1.18 -23.35
C PRO A 649 -7.61 2.26 -22.53
N ASP A 650 -7.58 2.08 -21.21
CA ASP A 650 -6.78 2.92 -20.33
C ASP A 650 -5.31 2.45 -20.29
N ALA A 651 -4.43 3.29 -19.74
CA ALA A 651 -3.00 3.01 -19.69
C ALA A 651 -2.63 1.68 -18.98
N PRO A 652 -3.30 1.28 -17.88
CA PRO A 652 -3.12 -0.04 -17.29
C PRO A 652 -3.49 -1.19 -18.24
N ALA A 653 -4.63 -1.12 -18.93
CA ALA A 653 -5.01 -2.15 -19.90
C ALA A 653 -4.01 -2.24 -21.06
N GLU A 654 -3.53 -1.11 -21.58
CA GLU A 654 -2.47 -1.07 -22.60
C GLU A 654 -1.16 -1.72 -22.11
N ALA A 655 -0.79 -1.52 -20.85
CA ALA A 655 0.39 -2.17 -20.26
C ALA A 655 0.24 -3.70 -20.20
N VAL A 656 -0.95 -4.20 -19.85
CA VAL A 656 -1.25 -5.64 -19.85
C VAL A 656 -1.17 -6.21 -21.26
N ILE A 657 -1.71 -5.51 -22.26
CA ILE A 657 -1.64 -5.92 -23.68
C ILE A 657 -0.18 -6.01 -24.14
N ARG A 658 0.65 -5.02 -23.82
CA ARG A 658 2.09 -5.03 -24.13
C ARG A 658 2.81 -6.20 -23.47
N ALA A 659 2.53 -6.47 -22.19
CA ALA A 659 3.09 -7.62 -21.50
C ALA A 659 2.66 -8.94 -22.16
N ALA A 660 1.38 -9.09 -22.51
CA ALA A 660 0.87 -10.26 -23.21
C ALA A 660 1.58 -10.46 -24.57
N ARG A 661 1.70 -9.41 -25.40
CA ARG A 661 2.44 -9.44 -26.68
C ARG A 661 3.85 -10.01 -26.51
N SER A 662 4.61 -9.52 -25.51
CA SER A 662 5.97 -10.02 -25.25
C SER A 662 5.99 -11.50 -24.88
N ARG A 663 5.03 -11.96 -24.06
CA ARG A 663 4.92 -13.35 -23.61
C ARG A 663 4.50 -14.29 -24.74
N LEU A 664 3.65 -13.84 -25.66
CA LEU A 664 3.25 -14.60 -26.85
C LEU A 664 4.46 -14.85 -27.76
N ARG A 665 5.31 -13.84 -27.98
CA ARG A 665 6.55 -13.98 -28.77
C ARG A 665 7.52 -15.00 -28.15
N LEU A 666 7.61 -15.03 -26.83
CA LEU A 666 8.43 -16.02 -26.12
C LEU A 666 7.84 -17.43 -26.18
N LEU A 667 6.51 -17.57 -26.22
CA LEU A 667 5.81 -18.85 -26.21
C LEU A 667 5.78 -19.54 -27.59
N TRP A 668 5.78 -18.77 -28.68
CA TRP A 668 5.82 -19.27 -30.06
C TRP A 668 7.04 -18.77 -30.85
N PRO A 669 8.27 -19.08 -30.41
CA PRO A 669 9.48 -18.62 -31.11
C PRO A 669 9.57 -19.17 -32.55
N ASP A 670 9.03 -20.37 -32.79
CA ASP A 670 9.08 -21.05 -34.10
C ASP A 670 7.98 -20.59 -35.07
N ARG A 671 7.22 -19.53 -34.74
CA ARG A 671 6.17 -18.96 -35.60
C ARG A 671 5.07 -19.96 -35.98
N THR A 672 4.61 -20.73 -35.01
CA THR A 672 3.59 -21.79 -35.16
C THR A 672 2.27 -21.51 -34.45
N MET A 673 2.01 -20.25 -34.06
CA MET A 673 0.77 -19.89 -33.38
C MET A 673 -0.44 -20.12 -34.30
N PRO A 674 -1.44 -20.93 -33.91
CA PRO A 674 -2.62 -21.16 -34.73
C PRO A 674 -3.53 -19.93 -34.70
N ALA A 675 -3.49 -19.12 -35.75
CA ALA A 675 -4.32 -17.93 -35.90
C ALA A 675 -5.16 -18.00 -37.18
N ARG A 676 -6.44 -17.62 -37.09
CA ARG A 676 -7.31 -17.56 -38.27
C ARG A 676 -7.08 -16.23 -38.99
N PRO A 677 -6.98 -16.20 -40.34
CA PRO A 677 -6.75 -14.96 -41.08
C PRO A 677 -7.78 -13.87 -40.80
N GLU A 678 -9.05 -14.26 -40.60
CA GLU A 678 -10.14 -13.33 -40.28
C GLU A 678 -9.97 -12.68 -38.90
N ASP A 679 -9.54 -13.45 -37.90
CA ASP A 679 -9.27 -12.93 -36.55
C ASP A 679 -8.12 -11.92 -36.56
N VAL A 680 -7.03 -12.24 -37.29
CA VAL A 680 -5.88 -11.35 -37.45
C VAL A 680 -6.29 -10.06 -38.16
N ARG A 681 -7.11 -10.16 -39.22
CA ARG A 681 -7.64 -9.00 -39.94
C ARG A 681 -8.49 -8.11 -39.03
N GLN A 682 -9.33 -8.69 -38.18
CA GLN A 682 -10.14 -7.94 -37.21
C GLN A 682 -9.27 -7.23 -36.17
N LEU A 683 -8.24 -7.89 -35.64
CA LEU A 683 -7.30 -7.28 -34.69
C LEU A 683 -6.51 -6.13 -35.34
N MET A 684 -6.02 -6.32 -36.56
CA MET A 684 -5.29 -5.28 -37.31
C MET A 684 -6.19 -4.10 -37.72
N ALA A 685 -7.51 -4.29 -37.80
CA ALA A 685 -8.47 -3.22 -38.08
C ALA A 685 -9.03 -2.54 -36.81
N HIS A 686 -8.60 -2.98 -35.62
CA HIS A 686 -9.12 -2.47 -34.36
C HIS A 686 -8.67 -1.00 -34.13
N PRO A 687 -9.54 -0.11 -33.61
CA PRO A 687 -9.21 1.31 -33.40
C PRO A 687 -8.14 1.54 -32.32
N ALA A 688 -8.00 0.64 -31.34
CA ALA A 688 -6.96 0.73 -30.32
C ALA A 688 -5.60 0.27 -30.86
N PRO A 689 -4.55 1.13 -30.88
CA PRO A 689 -3.25 0.78 -31.45
C PRO A 689 -2.55 -0.39 -30.78
N ALA A 690 -2.71 -0.56 -29.45
CA ALA A 690 -2.14 -1.70 -28.73
C ALA A 690 -2.70 -3.06 -29.21
N ILE A 691 -3.97 -3.10 -29.61
CA ILE A 691 -4.63 -4.29 -30.16
C ILE A 691 -4.19 -4.52 -31.60
N MET A 692 -4.09 -3.45 -32.41
CA MET A 692 -3.53 -3.53 -33.77
C MET A 692 -2.10 -4.10 -33.75
N ALA A 693 -1.26 -3.62 -32.83
CA ALA A 693 0.09 -4.13 -32.62
C ALA A 693 0.11 -5.62 -32.23
N ALA A 694 -0.82 -6.06 -31.37
CA ALA A 694 -0.99 -7.48 -31.06
C ALA A 694 -1.42 -8.29 -32.29
N GLY A 695 -2.27 -7.73 -33.16
CA GLY A 695 -2.64 -8.34 -34.45
C GLY A 695 -1.44 -8.55 -35.37
N ILE A 696 -0.54 -7.56 -35.45
CA ILE A 696 0.72 -7.65 -36.24
C ILE A 696 1.65 -8.72 -35.65
N ASP A 697 1.80 -8.76 -34.32
CA ASP A 697 2.58 -9.81 -33.66
C ASP A 697 2.01 -11.19 -33.95
N ILE A 698 0.68 -11.37 -33.83
CA ILE A 698 0.01 -12.66 -34.11
C ILE A 698 0.17 -13.06 -35.59
N LEU A 699 0.11 -12.11 -36.53
CA LEU A 699 0.41 -12.37 -37.94
C LEU A 699 1.82 -12.95 -38.10
N GLY A 700 2.82 -12.32 -37.48
CA GLY A 700 4.19 -12.81 -37.48
C GLY A 700 4.37 -14.18 -36.85
N LEU A 701 3.72 -14.40 -35.70
CA LEU A 701 3.75 -15.66 -34.95
C LEU A 701 2.97 -16.79 -35.64
N SER A 702 2.11 -16.50 -36.62
CA SER A 702 1.40 -17.51 -37.40
C SER A 702 2.20 -18.06 -38.59
N GLY A 703 3.41 -17.53 -38.82
CA GLY A 703 4.32 -17.99 -39.87
C GLY A 703 4.14 -17.30 -41.22
N THR A 704 3.39 -16.19 -41.29
CA THR A 704 3.24 -15.38 -42.51
C THR A 704 4.58 -14.90 -43.04
N ASP A 705 4.88 -15.15 -44.31
CA ASP A 705 6.09 -14.63 -44.95
C ASP A 705 6.01 -13.09 -45.09
N PRO A 706 6.90 -12.31 -44.42
CA PRO A 706 6.87 -10.85 -44.49
C PRO A 706 7.09 -10.28 -45.89
N SER A 707 7.75 -11.03 -46.79
CA SER A 707 7.97 -10.62 -48.19
C SER A 707 6.67 -10.53 -49.01
N THR A 708 5.59 -11.15 -48.54
CA THR A 708 4.28 -11.14 -49.21
C THR A 708 3.44 -9.90 -48.85
N ILE A 709 3.89 -9.10 -47.89
CA ILE A 709 3.19 -7.89 -47.44
C ILE A 709 3.52 -6.75 -48.41
N ALA A 710 2.48 -6.11 -48.98
CA ALA A 710 2.64 -5.02 -49.93
C ALA A 710 3.32 -3.78 -49.32
N ASP A 711 4.14 -3.09 -50.10
CA ASP A 711 4.90 -1.89 -49.68
C ASP A 711 4.02 -0.77 -49.11
N GLU A 712 2.80 -0.59 -49.61
CA GLU A 712 1.83 0.36 -49.07
C GLU A 712 1.49 0.04 -47.61
N THR A 713 1.38 -1.25 -47.28
CA THR A 713 1.08 -1.72 -45.93
C THR A 713 2.26 -1.48 -45.02
N TRP A 714 3.49 -1.75 -45.47
CA TRP A 714 4.70 -1.43 -44.71
C TRP A 714 4.83 0.06 -44.42
N ARG A 715 4.59 0.90 -45.42
CA ARG A 715 4.58 2.36 -45.25
C ARG A 715 3.53 2.82 -44.25
N ALA A 716 2.33 2.23 -44.27
CA ALA A 716 1.27 2.56 -43.31
C ALA A 716 1.62 2.13 -41.88
N LEU A 717 2.17 0.92 -41.70
CA LEU A 717 2.51 0.38 -40.39
C LEU A 717 3.72 1.09 -39.75
N LEU A 718 4.82 1.25 -40.49
CA LEU A 718 6.02 1.93 -40.01
C LEU A 718 5.82 3.45 -39.89
N GLY A 719 4.94 4.03 -40.71
CA GLY A 719 4.54 5.45 -40.64
C GLY A 719 3.44 5.75 -39.62
N SER A 720 2.97 4.77 -38.85
CA SER A 720 1.95 4.96 -37.82
C SER A 720 2.40 5.95 -36.75
N SER A 721 1.47 6.74 -36.19
CA SER A 721 1.74 7.61 -35.05
C SER A 721 1.90 6.86 -33.73
N SER A 722 1.61 5.56 -33.71
CA SER A 722 1.69 4.72 -32.51
C SER A 722 2.99 3.92 -32.47
N GLU A 723 3.81 4.17 -31.45
CA GLU A 723 5.06 3.43 -31.19
C GLU A 723 4.82 1.91 -31.05
N ASP A 724 3.70 1.47 -30.46
CA ASP A 724 3.36 0.05 -30.35
C ASP A 724 3.20 -0.64 -31.72
N VAL A 725 2.58 0.07 -32.67
CA VAL A 725 2.35 -0.44 -34.02
C VAL A 725 3.66 -0.47 -34.79
N GLN A 726 4.46 0.59 -34.67
CA GLN A 726 5.79 0.68 -35.28
C GLN A 726 6.73 -0.41 -34.73
N GLU A 727 6.73 -0.66 -33.43
CA GLU A 727 7.52 -1.73 -32.79
C GLU A 727 7.11 -3.11 -33.30
N ALA A 728 5.81 -3.41 -33.31
CA ALA A 728 5.30 -4.69 -33.82
C ALA A 728 5.64 -4.86 -35.31
N ALA A 729 5.52 -3.79 -36.08
CA ALA A 729 5.87 -3.78 -37.50
C ALA A 729 7.38 -4.02 -37.70
N LEU A 730 8.26 -3.33 -36.97
CA LEU A 730 9.71 -3.56 -37.03
C LEU A 730 10.10 -4.99 -36.65
N THR A 731 9.42 -5.56 -35.66
CA THR A 731 9.64 -6.96 -35.25
C THR A 731 9.26 -7.92 -36.37
N LEU A 732 8.12 -7.73 -37.03
CA LEU A 732 7.71 -8.51 -38.20
C LEU A 732 8.64 -8.28 -39.39
N PHE A 733 9.10 -7.04 -39.59
CA PHE A 733 10.04 -6.62 -40.63
C PHE A 733 11.37 -7.36 -40.53
N GLY A 734 11.80 -7.71 -39.32
CA GLY A 734 12.98 -8.54 -39.10
C GLY A 734 12.91 -9.94 -39.70
N GLY A 735 11.73 -10.42 -40.08
CA GLY A 735 11.60 -11.68 -40.81
C GLY A 735 11.92 -11.60 -42.30
N LEU A 736 12.21 -10.41 -42.86
CA LEU A 736 12.70 -10.25 -44.24
C LEU A 736 14.08 -10.87 -44.43
N GLY A 737 14.38 -11.32 -45.65
CA GLY A 737 15.72 -11.73 -46.06
C GLY A 737 16.71 -10.57 -46.01
N ASP A 738 18.01 -10.85 -45.92
CA ASP A 738 19.03 -9.79 -45.79
C ASP A 738 19.08 -8.84 -47.00
N GLU A 739 18.80 -9.33 -48.21
CA GLU A 739 18.78 -8.51 -49.44
C GLU A 739 17.63 -7.49 -49.41
N ASP A 740 16.42 -7.96 -49.09
CA ASP A 740 15.24 -7.09 -48.96
C ASP A 740 15.43 -6.09 -47.81
N LEU A 741 15.93 -6.56 -46.66
CA LEU A 741 16.21 -5.71 -45.50
C LEU A 741 17.22 -4.61 -45.82
N SER A 742 18.25 -4.92 -46.61
CA SER A 742 19.27 -3.95 -47.02
C SER A 742 18.70 -2.82 -47.89
N THR A 743 17.67 -3.11 -48.69
CA THR A 743 16.97 -2.11 -49.50
C THR A 743 16.29 -1.03 -48.64
N HIS A 744 15.98 -1.35 -47.38
CA HIS A 744 15.33 -0.46 -46.43
C HIS A 744 16.29 0.10 -45.35
N ALA A 745 17.60 -0.05 -45.54
CA ALA A 745 18.60 0.36 -44.54
C ALA A 745 18.44 1.80 -44.00
N PRO A 746 18.17 2.84 -44.83
CA PRO A 746 17.98 4.20 -44.31
C PRO A 746 16.83 4.32 -43.29
N LEU A 747 15.73 3.59 -43.51
CA LEU A 747 14.56 3.60 -42.63
C LEU A 747 14.86 2.91 -41.30
N VAL A 748 15.51 1.74 -41.35
CA VAL A 748 15.89 0.98 -40.15
C VAL A 748 16.86 1.77 -39.28
N VAL A 749 17.85 2.43 -39.88
CA VAL A 749 18.80 3.30 -39.16
C VAL A 749 18.10 4.52 -38.54
N ALA A 750 17.10 5.09 -39.20
CA ALA A 750 16.31 6.19 -38.63
C ALA A 750 15.55 5.75 -37.36
N PHE A 751 15.00 4.53 -37.32
CA PHE A 751 14.38 3.99 -36.10
C PHE A 751 15.40 3.73 -34.98
N ALA A 752 16.58 3.23 -35.34
CA ALA A 752 17.68 2.96 -34.40
C ALA A 752 18.26 4.22 -33.73
N THR A 753 17.99 5.40 -34.29
CA THR A 753 18.42 6.71 -33.75
C THR A 753 17.25 7.62 -33.35
N SER A 754 16.02 7.08 -33.35
CA SER A 754 14.82 7.82 -32.98
C SER A 754 14.80 8.22 -31.50
N SER A 755 13.90 9.14 -31.13
CA SER A 755 13.67 9.56 -29.75
C SER A 755 12.98 8.51 -28.87
N SER A 756 12.51 7.39 -29.45
CA SER A 756 11.83 6.33 -28.70
C SER A 756 12.80 5.17 -28.44
N SER A 757 13.09 4.91 -27.16
CA SER A 757 13.89 3.74 -26.73
C SER A 757 13.35 2.41 -27.26
N ARG A 758 12.02 2.23 -27.28
CA ARG A 758 11.38 0.99 -27.75
C ARG A 758 11.70 0.70 -29.21
N LEU A 759 11.51 1.69 -30.08
CA LEU A 759 11.85 1.61 -31.49
C LEU A 759 13.35 1.42 -31.74
N ARG A 760 14.22 2.07 -30.94
CA ARG A 760 15.67 1.84 -31.03
C ARG A 760 16.03 0.39 -30.74
N GLN A 761 15.46 -0.18 -29.68
CA GLN A 761 15.68 -1.58 -29.30
C GLN A 761 15.14 -2.56 -30.35
N ALA A 762 13.97 -2.28 -30.93
CA ALA A 762 13.39 -3.10 -32.00
C ALA A 762 14.22 -3.05 -33.30
N ALA A 763 14.79 -1.89 -33.64
CA ALA A 763 15.60 -1.72 -34.84
C ALA A 763 17.04 -2.26 -34.71
N ARG A 764 17.57 -2.35 -33.48
CA ARG A 764 18.96 -2.77 -33.21
C ARG A 764 19.41 -4.07 -33.90
N PRO A 765 18.69 -5.21 -33.77
CA PRO A 765 19.11 -6.44 -34.44
C PRO A 765 19.07 -6.34 -35.97
N LEU A 766 18.23 -5.45 -36.52
CA LEU A 766 18.16 -5.21 -37.96
C LEU A 766 19.37 -4.43 -38.46
N VAL A 767 19.78 -3.40 -37.71
CA VAL A 767 21.00 -2.64 -38.02
C VAL A 767 22.23 -3.56 -37.95
N ALA A 768 22.31 -4.49 -36.98
CA ALA A 768 23.41 -5.44 -36.89
C ALA A 768 23.55 -6.28 -38.17
N ARG A 769 22.44 -6.84 -38.68
CA ARG A 769 22.42 -7.59 -39.94
C ARG A 769 22.84 -6.75 -41.15
N ILE A 770 22.36 -5.51 -41.22
CA ILE A 770 22.72 -4.58 -42.32
C ILE A 770 24.21 -4.21 -42.25
N ALA A 771 24.72 -3.86 -41.07
CA ALA A 771 26.10 -3.45 -40.85
C ALA A 771 27.11 -4.58 -41.15
N GLU A 772 26.74 -5.84 -40.89
CA GLU A 772 27.57 -7.00 -41.24
C GLU A 772 27.78 -7.13 -42.76
N ARG A 773 26.79 -6.72 -43.57
CA ARG A 773 26.85 -6.81 -45.04
C ARG A 773 27.43 -5.57 -45.71
N ASP A 774 27.35 -4.40 -45.08
CA ASP A 774 27.92 -3.14 -45.59
C ASP A 774 28.93 -2.55 -44.59
N PRO A 775 30.21 -2.95 -44.68
CA PRO A 775 31.26 -2.42 -43.80
C PRO A 775 31.46 -0.90 -43.93
N ALA A 776 31.21 -0.32 -45.11
CA ALA A 776 31.36 1.12 -45.31
C ALA A 776 30.25 1.90 -44.60
N LEU A 777 29.04 1.36 -44.57
CA LEU A 777 27.96 1.88 -43.73
C LEU A 777 28.27 1.71 -42.25
N ALA A 778 28.81 0.56 -41.83
CA ALA A 778 29.18 0.32 -40.43
C ALA A 778 30.21 1.33 -39.92
N ASP A 779 31.23 1.66 -40.71
CA ASP A 779 32.25 2.66 -40.37
C ASP A 779 31.65 4.07 -40.20
N ARG A 780 30.81 4.50 -41.16
CA ARG A 780 30.12 5.80 -41.07
C ARG A 780 29.19 5.85 -39.86
N LEU A 781 28.38 4.82 -39.67
CA LEU A 781 27.39 4.78 -38.59
C LEU A 781 28.08 4.73 -37.22
N ALA A 782 29.18 3.99 -37.07
CA ALA A 782 29.95 3.99 -35.82
C ALA A 782 30.48 5.39 -35.48
N HIS A 783 31.03 6.10 -36.47
CA HIS A 783 31.52 7.47 -36.29
C HIS A 783 30.39 8.41 -35.85
N ASP A 784 29.27 8.40 -36.57
CA ASP A 784 28.13 9.28 -36.31
C ASP A 784 27.50 9.00 -34.93
N LEU A 785 27.24 7.73 -34.61
CA LEU A 785 26.64 7.33 -33.34
C LEU A 785 27.53 7.66 -32.14
N ILE A 786 28.84 7.43 -32.23
CA ILE A 786 29.79 7.86 -31.19
C ILE A 786 29.73 9.37 -31.02
N GLY A 787 29.66 10.13 -32.12
CA GLY A 787 29.48 11.58 -32.10
C GLY A 787 28.23 12.01 -31.32
N THR A 788 27.11 11.30 -31.47
CA THR A 788 25.87 11.63 -30.74
C THR A 788 25.99 11.49 -29.22
N LEU A 789 26.88 10.61 -28.72
CA LEU A 789 27.09 10.42 -27.27
C LEU A 789 27.80 11.60 -26.59
N PHE A 790 28.39 12.52 -27.37
CA PHE A 790 28.95 13.78 -26.88
C PHE A 790 27.92 14.93 -26.86
N LEU A 791 26.74 14.71 -27.44
CA LEU A 791 25.65 15.68 -27.47
C LEU A 791 24.65 15.45 -26.33
N SER A 792 23.72 16.39 -26.18
CA SER A 792 22.58 16.21 -25.27
C SER A 792 21.70 15.07 -25.78
N ALA A 793 21.47 14.06 -24.94
CA ALA A 793 20.66 12.91 -25.28
C ALA A 793 19.17 13.30 -25.47
N PRO A 794 18.46 12.73 -26.45
CA PRO A 794 17.01 12.90 -26.62
C PRO A 794 16.18 12.44 -25.42
N ASP A 795 16.64 11.39 -24.74
CA ASP A 795 16.02 10.79 -23.56
C ASP A 795 17.08 10.12 -22.66
N GLU A 796 16.69 9.65 -21.47
CA GLU A 796 17.62 9.10 -20.47
C GLU A 796 18.22 7.74 -20.89
N ASP A 797 17.50 6.94 -21.68
CA ASP A 797 17.90 5.59 -22.12
C ASP A 797 18.77 5.63 -23.38
N TYR A 798 18.73 6.73 -24.14
CA TYR A 798 19.42 6.88 -25.42
C TYR A 798 20.90 6.49 -25.36
N PRO A 799 21.73 6.95 -24.40
CA PRO A 799 23.13 6.54 -24.37
C PRO A 799 23.33 5.04 -24.21
N ALA A 800 22.52 4.38 -23.37
CA ALA A 800 22.62 2.95 -23.15
C ALA A 800 22.20 2.16 -24.40
N ASP A 801 21.12 2.57 -25.06
CA ASP A 801 20.63 1.94 -26.29
C ASP A 801 21.65 2.06 -27.44
N ILE A 802 22.25 3.25 -27.62
CA ILE A 802 23.26 3.48 -28.67
C ILE A 802 24.55 2.71 -28.38
N ILE A 803 25.00 2.63 -27.12
CA ILE A 803 26.16 1.81 -26.76
C ILE A 803 25.88 0.33 -27.03
N ALA A 804 24.69 -0.17 -26.69
CA ALA A 804 24.29 -1.54 -27.00
C ALA A 804 24.28 -1.80 -28.51
N LEU A 805 23.76 -0.87 -29.30
CA LEU A 805 23.79 -0.94 -30.76
C LEU A 805 25.23 -0.97 -31.30
N LEU A 806 26.10 -0.08 -30.85
CA LEU A 806 27.52 -0.04 -31.24
C LEU A 806 28.23 -1.37 -30.91
N ARG A 807 27.95 -1.96 -29.75
CA ARG A 807 28.54 -3.23 -29.33
C ARG A 807 28.08 -4.41 -30.18
N GLU A 808 26.80 -4.43 -30.54
CA GLU A 808 26.20 -5.53 -31.31
C GLU A 808 26.54 -5.43 -32.80
N ALA A 809 26.40 -4.23 -33.38
CA ALA A 809 26.51 -4.02 -34.82
C ALA A 809 27.91 -3.56 -35.29
N MET A 810 28.71 -2.90 -34.44
CA MET A 810 30.03 -2.35 -34.81
C MET A 810 31.17 -2.66 -33.80
N PRO A 811 31.33 -3.92 -33.34
CA PRO A 811 32.34 -4.26 -32.33
C PRO A 811 33.78 -4.03 -32.82
N ARG A 812 34.05 -4.16 -34.12
CA ARG A 812 35.39 -3.94 -34.71
C ARG A 812 35.80 -2.47 -34.61
N GLN A 813 34.88 -1.55 -34.92
CA GLN A 813 35.10 -0.11 -34.87
C GLN A 813 35.31 0.36 -33.43
N LEU A 814 34.55 -0.19 -32.46
CA LEU A 814 34.77 0.08 -31.04
C LEU A 814 36.14 -0.41 -30.56
N ALA A 815 36.56 -1.61 -30.97
CA ALA A 815 37.86 -2.16 -30.57
C ALA A 815 39.04 -1.30 -31.08
N ALA A 816 38.89 -0.69 -32.25
CA ALA A 816 39.90 0.14 -32.92
C ALA A 816 40.13 1.52 -32.26
N LEU A 817 39.31 1.95 -31.30
CA LEU A 817 39.49 3.22 -30.58
C LEU A 817 40.74 3.20 -29.69
N ASP A 818 41.65 4.15 -29.89
CA ASP A 818 42.87 4.28 -29.11
C ASP A 818 42.62 4.67 -27.62
N GLU A 819 43.60 4.42 -26.78
CA GLU A 819 43.52 4.66 -25.33
C GLU A 819 43.37 6.15 -25.00
N ALA A 820 43.93 7.02 -25.85
CA ALA A 820 43.76 8.46 -25.73
C ALA A 820 42.29 8.89 -25.92
N THR A 821 41.57 8.26 -26.86
CA THR A 821 40.14 8.50 -27.07
C THR A 821 39.31 7.95 -25.92
N VAL A 822 39.59 6.73 -25.45
CA VAL A 822 38.91 6.16 -24.27
C VAL A 822 39.12 7.05 -23.04
N TRP A 823 40.33 7.55 -22.82
CA TRP A 823 40.62 8.49 -21.73
C TRP A 823 39.82 9.79 -21.86
N ARG A 824 39.73 10.39 -23.06
CA ARG A 824 38.91 11.58 -23.30
C ARG A 824 37.42 11.33 -23.03
N MET A 825 36.91 10.15 -23.37
CA MET A 825 35.54 9.73 -23.09
C MET A 825 35.28 9.63 -21.57
N LEU A 826 36.17 8.98 -20.82
CA LEU A 826 36.09 8.88 -19.35
C LEU A 826 36.13 10.24 -18.64
N GLN A 827 36.78 11.25 -19.24
CA GLN A 827 36.87 12.61 -18.70
C GLN A 827 35.82 13.57 -19.28
N ALA A 828 35.00 13.14 -20.25
CA ALA A 828 34.02 13.99 -20.90
C ALA A 828 32.98 14.49 -19.91
N ARG A 829 32.36 15.66 -20.15
CA ARG A 829 31.21 16.10 -19.36
C ARG A 829 29.89 15.44 -19.80
N ALA A 830 29.84 14.95 -21.03
CA ALA A 830 28.68 14.27 -21.57
C ALA A 830 28.54 12.88 -20.96
N LYS A 831 27.39 12.60 -20.33
CA LYS A 831 27.12 11.32 -19.66
C LYS A 831 27.23 10.12 -20.61
N GLY A 832 26.79 10.27 -21.86
CA GLY A 832 26.87 9.19 -22.85
C GLY A 832 28.31 8.82 -23.22
N ALA A 833 29.15 9.83 -23.47
CA ALA A 833 30.58 9.60 -23.70
C ALA A 833 31.28 8.97 -22.48
N GLN A 834 30.96 9.42 -21.26
CA GLN A 834 31.49 8.79 -20.04
C GLN A 834 31.07 7.32 -19.92
N LEU A 835 29.81 7.00 -20.23
CA LEU A 835 29.27 5.65 -20.18
C LEU A 835 29.95 4.73 -21.21
N LEU A 836 30.15 5.19 -22.44
CA LEU A 836 30.89 4.44 -23.46
C LEU A 836 32.36 4.24 -23.06
N GLY A 837 33.01 5.29 -22.56
CA GLY A 837 34.39 5.20 -22.05
C GLY A 837 34.51 4.19 -20.90
N ALA A 838 33.54 4.14 -20.00
CA ALA A 838 33.47 3.18 -18.91
C ALA A 838 33.32 1.74 -19.39
N ASP A 839 32.45 1.50 -20.39
CA ASP A 839 32.26 0.18 -21.00
C ASP A 839 33.53 -0.31 -21.70
N LEU A 840 34.16 0.55 -22.50
CA LEU A 840 35.39 0.23 -23.23
C LEU A 840 36.60 -0.01 -22.30
N LEU A 841 36.69 0.73 -21.18
CA LEU A 841 37.80 0.60 -20.23
C LEU A 841 37.95 -0.82 -19.68
N LEU A 842 36.83 -1.54 -19.48
CA LEU A 842 36.85 -2.90 -18.92
C LEU A 842 37.63 -3.90 -19.79
N GLY A 843 37.73 -3.65 -21.09
CA GLY A 843 38.52 -4.44 -22.03
C GLY A 843 39.95 -3.95 -22.25
N ARG A 844 40.41 -2.92 -21.53
CA ARG A 844 41.76 -2.34 -21.67
C ARG A 844 42.69 -2.81 -20.56
N GLU A 845 43.96 -2.99 -20.92
CA GLU A 845 45.02 -3.36 -19.98
C GLU A 845 45.39 -2.17 -19.07
N PRO A 846 45.48 -2.35 -17.74
CA PRO A 846 45.87 -1.26 -16.84
C PRO A 846 47.25 -0.67 -17.11
N ALA A 847 48.15 -1.42 -17.76
CA ALA A 847 49.47 -0.93 -18.15
C ALA A 847 49.41 0.24 -19.15
N ALA A 848 48.31 0.39 -19.90
CA ALA A 848 48.16 1.43 -20.91
C ALA A 848 47.83 2.82 -20.34
N PHE A 849 47.53 2.92 -19.04
CA PHE A 849 47.21 4.18 -18.34
C PHE A 849 48.23 4.44 -17.25
N SER A 850 48.63 5.70 -17.02
CA SER A 850 49.58 6.05 -15.95
C SER A 850 49.00 5.83 -14.54
N VAL A 851 49.87 5.68 -13.53
CA VAL A 851 49.43 5.50 -12.13
C VAL A 851 48.52 6.64 -11.69
N ARG A 852 48.87 7.87 -12.05
CA ARG A 852 48.05 9.06 -11.81
C ARG A 852 46.68 9.01 -12.49
N GLN A 853 46.61 8.53 -13.73
CA GLN A 853 45.33 8.38 -14.44
C GLN A 853 44.44 7.37 -13.71
N ILE A 854 44.98 6.21 -13.32
CA ILE A 854 44.24 5.17 -12.60
C ILE A 854 43.79 5.68 -11.22
N ALA A 855 44.63 6.39 -10.49
CA ALA A 855 44.26 7.00 -9.20
C ALA A 855 43.05 7.95 -9.34
N ARG A 856 43.05 8.80 -10.39
CA ARG A 856 41.93 9.72 -10.68
C ARG A 856 40.63 8.99 -11.01
N LEU A 857 40.68 7.82 -11.64
CA LEU A 857 39.50 7.00 -11.92
C LEU A 857 38.83 6.47 -10.65
N GLY A 858 39.53 6.45 -9.50
CA GLY A 858 38.94 6.14 -8.20
C GLY A 858 37.85 7.12 -7.76
N ASN A 859 37.79 8.33 -8.32
CA ASN A 859 36.72 9.29 -8.07
C ASN A 859 35.66 9.35 -9.20
N HIS A 860 35.69 8.40 -10.14
CA HIS A 860 34.77 8.38 -11.26
C HIS A 860 33.33 8.02 -10.83
N ALA A 861 32.32 8.56 -11.51
CA ALA A 861 30.92 8.36 -11.16
C ALA A 861 30.44 6.90 -11.30
N HIS A 862 30.95 6.18 -12.31
CA HIS A 862 30.58 4.78 -12.56
C HIS A 862 31.36 3.80 -11.67
N LEU A 863 30.64 2.94 -10.94
CA LEU A 863 31.21 1.94 -10.03
C LEU A 863 32.17 0.97 -10.72
N ALA A 864 31.82 0.49 -11.93
CA ALA A 864 32.65 -0.45 -12.68
C ALA A 864 34.06 0.11 -12.96
N VAL A 865 34.18 1.42 -13.23
CA VAL A 865 35.46 2.11 -13.44
C VAL A 865 36.27 2.17 -12.14
N ARG A 866 35.63 2.45 -11.00
CA ARG A 866 36.30 2.46 -9.68
C ARG A 866 36.79 1.05 -9.31
N GLN A 867 35.97 0.03 -9.55
CA GLN A 867 36.35 -1.36 -9.32
C GLN A 867 37.52 -1.79 -10.21
N TRP A 868 37.50 -1.40 -11.48
CA TRP A 868 38.63 -1.64 -12.40
C TRP A 868 39.91 -0.96 -11.90
N ALA A 869 39.83 0.29 -11.41
CA ALA A 869 40.98 0.99 -10.84
C ALA A 869 41.51 0.26 -9.59
N MET A 870 40.65 -0.12 -8.65
CA MET A 870 41.06 -0.88 -7.45
C MET A 870 41.67 -2.25 -7.82
N ALA A 871 41.11 -2.93 -8.82
CA ALA A 871 41.67 -4.19 -9.32
C ALA A 871 43.08 -4.00 -9.91
N ALA A 872 43.33 -2.89 -10.63
CA ALA A 872 44.67 -2.55 -11.13
C ALA A 872 45.69 -2.38 -9.98
N TYR A 873 45.31 -1.69 -8.90
CA TYR A 873 46.15 -1.55 -7.69
C TYR A 873 46.48 -2.91 -7.07
N ALA A 874 45.48 -3.78 -6.94
CA ALA A 874 45.65 -5.11 -6.35
C ALA A 874 46.51 -6.04 -7.22
N ALA A 875 46.41 -5.91 -8.55
CA ALA A 875 47.12 -6.79 -9.48
C ALA A 875 48.62 -6.47 -9.61
N ALA A 876 49.01 -5.19 -9.46
CA ALA A 876 50.40 -4.76 -9.69
C ALA A 876 50.96 -3.85 -8.57
N PRO A 877 50.96 -4.29 -7.29
CA PRO A 877 51.29 -3.43 -6.15
C PRO A 877 52.71 -2.82 -6.18
N GLU A 878 53.68 -3.48 -6.84
CA GLU A 878 55.04 -2.94 -7.02
C GLU A 878 55.04 -1.68 -7.89
N ARG A 879 54.23 -1.65 -8.94
CA ARG A 879 54.13 -0.51 -9.87
C ARG A 879 53.61 0.73 -9.15
N PHE A 880 52.55 0.57 -8.36
CA PHE A 880 51.94 1.68 -7.61
C PHE A 880 52.83 2.16 -6.46
N ARG A 881 53.67 1.29 -5.88
CA ARG A 881 54.69 1.69 -4.90
C ARG A 881 55.84 2.47 -5.52
N ALA A 882 56.26 2.11 -6.74
CA ALA A 882 57.32 2.84 -7.44
C ALA A 882 56.92 4.31 -7.75
N GLU A 883 55.63 4.57 -7.97
CA GLU A 883 55.05 5.91 -8.18
C GLU A 883 54.15 6.32 -7.00
N ALA A 884 54.62 6.11 -5.76
CA ALA A 884 53.84 6.26 -4.53
C ALA A 884 53.08 7.59 -4.42
N ALA A 885 53.71 8.72 -4.78
CA ALA A 885 53.10 10.05 -4.71
C ALA A 885 51.85 10.21 -5.60
N ASP A 886 51.84 9.60 -6.79
CA ASP A 886 50.66 9.61 -7.68
C ASP A 886 49.64 8.55 -7.27
N ALA A 887 50.10 7.44 -6.70
CA ALA A 887 49.23 6.35 -6.27
C ALA A 887 48.37 6.72 -5.06
N VAL A 888 48.93 7.43 -4.07
CA VAL A 888 48.19 7.80 -2.86
C VAL A 888 47.05 8.79 -3.12
N LEU A 889 47.00 9.45 -4.28
CA LEU A 889 45.84 10.28 -4.68
C LEU A 889 44.51 9.52 -4.64
N LEU A 890 44.51 8.19 -4.65
CA LEU A 890 43.30 7.38 -4.52
C LEU A 890 42.54 7.63 -3.20
N VAL A 891 43.23 8.04 -2.12
CA VAL A 891 42.58 8.39 -0.84
C VAL A 891 41.66 9.60 -0.95
N GLU A 892 41.85 10.44 -1.98
CA GLU A 892 41.00 11.60 -2.24
C GLU A 892 39.66 11.24 -2.89
N SER A 893 39.34 9.95 -3.06
CA SER A 893 38.02 9.56 -3.54
C SER A 893 36.90 10.06 -2.62
N GLU A 894 35.78 10.48 -3.21
CA GLU A 894 34.54 10.79 -2.50
C GLU A 894 33.72 9.54 -2.15
N TRP A 895 34.11 8.39 -2.71
CA TRP A 895 33.42 7.12 -2.54
C TRP A 895 34.02 6.32 -1.37
N PRO A 896 33.24 6.06 -0.30
CA PRO A 896 33.75 5.37 0.89
C PRO A 896 34.40 4.02 0.60
N GLU A 897 33.85 3.25 -0.35
CA GLU A 897 34.39 1.95 -0.72
C GLU A 897 35.80 2.03 -1.32
N VAL A 898 36.10 3.10 -2.05
CA VAL A 898 37.42 3.32 -2.65
C VAL A 898 38.39 3.84 -1.59
N TYR A 899 37.94 4.74 -0.73
CA TYR A 899 38.75 5.23 0.38
C TYR A 899 39.14 4.09 1.34
N ASP A 900 38.20 3.22 1.69
CA ASP A 900 38.46 2.08 2.58
C ASP A 900 39.44 1.09 1.95
N PHE A 901 39.29 0.79 0.66
CA PHE A 901 40.25 0.00 -0.10
C PHE A 901 41.65 0.65 -0.10
N ALA A 902 41.72 1.94 -0.44
CA ALA A 902 42.97 2.69 -0.49
C ALA A 902 43.67 2.70 0.87
N ARG A 903 42.94 2.99 1.95
CA ARG A 903 43.46 2.96 3.33
C ARG A 903 44.02 1.58 3.67
N GLN A 904 43.25 0.52 3.43
CA GLN A 904 43.69 -0.84 3.72
C GLN A 904 44.95 -1.22 2.93
N GLN A 905 45.01 -0.87 1.64
CA GLN A 905 46.18 -1.13 0.81
C GLN A 905 47.40 -0.38 1.31
N PHE A 906 47.27 0.93 1.56
CA PHE A 906 48.40 1.78 1.93
C PHE A 906 48.90 1.51 3.37
N GLU A 907 48.04 1.07 4.30
CA GLU A 907 48.49 0.63 5.64
C GLU A 907 49.49 -0.54 5.59
N THR A 908 49.40 -1.39 4.57
CA THR A 908 50.31 -2.52 4.36
C THR A 908 51.63 -2.13 3.69
N TRP A 909 51.77 -0.89 3.22
CA TRP A 909 52.99 -0.46 2.55
C TRP A 909 54.18 -0.38 3.51
N PRO A 910 55.38 -0.75 3.02
CA PRO A 910 56.57 -0.74 3.85
C PRO A 910 57.01 0.72 4.12
N PRO A 911 57.75 1.00 5.22
CA PRO A 911 58.14 2.36 5.60
C PRO A 911 58.84 3.17 4.49
N GLU A 912 59.60 2.50 3.63
CA GLU A 912 60.36 3.09 2.53
C GLU A 912 59.46 3.72 1.45
N ALA A 913 58.20 3.29 1.35
CA ALA A 913 57.24 3.87 0.41
C ALA A 913 56.70 5.23 0.89
N TRP A 914 56.90 5.60 2.16
CA TRP A 914 56.39 6.83 2.77
C TRP A 914 57.43 7.95 2.76
N THR A 915 57.85 8.37 1.56
CA THR A 915 58.77 9.51 1.39
C THR A 915 58.11 10.83 1.80
N PRO A 916 58.90 11.91 2.06
CA PRO A 916 58.36 13.23 2.37
C PRO A 916 57.39 13.78 1.31
N GLU A 917 57.56 13.41 0.04
CA GLU A 917 56.65 13.77 -1.06
C GLU A 917 55.33 12.99 -0.98
N THR A 918 55.39 11.69 -0.67
CA THR A 918 54.20 10.83 -0.55
C THR A 918 53.37 11.23 0.67
N LEU A 919 54.02 11.50 1.80
CA LEU A 919 53.35 12.00 3.00
C LEU A 919 52.70 13.37 2.76
N ALA A 920 53.36 14.25 1.99
CA ALA A 920 52.81 15.57 1.65
C ALA A 920 51.44 15.45 0.96
N VAL A 921 51.31 14.58 -0.04
CA VAL A 921 50.06 14.39 -0.80
C VAL A 921 48.89 14.00 0.11
N VAL A 922 49.09 13.12 1.08
CA VAL A 922 48.03 12.71 2.01
C VAL A 922 47.75 13.79 3.07
N THR A 923 48.77 14.56 3.47
CA THR A 923 48.63 15.61 4.49
C THR A 923 48.06 16.93 3.97
N ASP A 924 48.08 17.16 2.65
CA ASP A 924 47.50 18.35 2.02
C ASP A 924 45.97 18.28 1.89
N SER A 925 45.37 17.14 2.24
CA SER A 925 43.92 16.94 2.21
C SER A 925 43.19 17.79 3.24
N VAL A 926 41.96 18.19 2.93
CA VAL A 926 41.03 18.79 3.90
C VAL A 926 39.92 17.83 4.33
N LYS A 927 39.88 16.60 3.80
CA LYS A 927 38.83 15.62 4.08
C LYS A 927 39.07 14.96 5.45
N PRO A 928 38.12 14.98 6.39
CA PRO A 928 38.33 14.42 7.73
C PRO A 928 38.81 12.97 7.78
N PRO A 929 38.27 12.02 6.98
CA PRO A 929 38.78 10.65 6.96
C PRO A 929 40.23 10.57 6.47
N VAL A 930 40.57 11.29 5.39
CA VAL A 930 41.94 11.33 4.87
C VAL A 930 42.89 11.94 5.91
N LEU A 931 42.48 12.99 6.60
CA LEU A 931 43.23 13.59 7.69
C LEU A 931 43.43 12.63 8.87
N ASP A 932 42.43 11.85 9.24
CA ASP A 932 42.57 10.82 10.29
C ASP A 932 43.62 9.77 9.91
N PHE A 933 43.60 9.34 8.65
CA PHE A 933 44.60 8.44 8.10
C PHE A 933 45.99 9.09 8.02
N ALA A 934 46.09 10.33 7.55
CA ALA A 934 47.32 11.11 7.51
C ALA A 934 47.95 11.24 8.91
N ARG A 935 47.14 11.53 9.94
CA ARG A 935 47.60 11.61 11.33
C ARG A 935 48.08 10.26 11.85
N HIS A 936 47.42 9.16 11.47
CA HIS A 936 47.89 7.82 11.82
C HIS A 936 49.25 7.52 11.17
N LEU A 937 49.43 7.84 9.89
CA LEU A 937 50.69 7.65 9.18
C LEU A 937 51.80 8.52 9.76
N LEU A 938 51.55 9.80 10.02
CA LEU A 938 52.54 10.70 10.62
C LEU A 938 53.00 10.23 12.01
N ARG A 939 52.12 9.63 12.81
CA ARG A 939 52.51 9.10 14.14
C ARG A 939 53.26 7.77 14.07
N SER A 940 53.04 6.97 13.04
CA SER A 940 53.56 5.60 12.95
C SER A 940 54.74 5.45 11.99
N ARG A 941 54.88 6.35 11.00
CA ARG A 941 55.82 6.22 9.87
C ARG A 941 56.72 7.44 9.65
N LEU A 942 56.49 8.58 10.31
CA LEU A 942 57.37 9.76 10.17
C LEU A 942 58.74 9.48 10.80
N ALA A 943 59.81 9.60 10.01
CA ALA A 943 61.17 9.49 10.54
C ALA A 943 61.53 10.75 11.36
N PRO A 944 62.28 10.62 12.46
CA PRO A 944 62.71 11.78 13.26
C PRO A 944 63.46 12.85 12.45
N ALA A 945 64.22 12.44 11.44
CA ALA A 945 64.97 13.35 10.56
C ALA A 945 64.07 14.25 9.70
N ASP A 946 62.84 13.82 9.39
CA ASP A 946 61.89 14.55 8.55
C ASP A 946 60.87 15.36 9.36
N ALA A 947 60.94 15.28 10.70
CA ALA A 947 59.96 15.88 11.60
C ALA A 947 59.92 17.41 11.52
N GLU A 948 61.07 18.09 11.39
CA GLU A 948 61.14 19.56 11.27
C GLU A 948 60.55 20.05 9.93
N ALA A 949 60.90 19.38 8.83
CA ALA A 949 60.39 19.71 7.50
C ALA A 949 58.87 19.51 7.43
N GLN A 950 58.38 18.42 8.00
CA GLN A 950 56.95 18.13 8.03
C GLN A 950 56.19 19.06 8.98
N LEU A 951 56.76 19.39 10.15
CA LEU A 951 56.18 20.38 11.07
C LEU A 951 56.01 21.73 10.37
N THR A 952 57.02 22.20 9.65
CA THR A 952 56.99 23.49 8.94
C THR A 952 55.85 23.55 7.91
N ARG A 953 55.59 22.47 7.17
CA ARG A 953 54.45 22.38 6.23
C ARG A 953 53.11 22.40 6.97
N LEU A 954 52.99 21.64 8.06
CA LEU A 954 51.74 21.52 8.81
C LEU A 954 51.35 22.79 9.58
N LEU A 955 52.30 23.68 9.89
CA LEU A 955 52.01 24.98 10.52
C LEU A 955 51.09 25.87 9.67
N GLU A 956 51.08 25.67 8.35
CA GLU A 956 50.24 26.43 7.40
C GLU A 956 48.93 25.71 7.06
N HIS A 957 48.69 24.51 7.62
CA HIS A 957 47.53 23.69 7.28
C HIS A 957 46.22 24.29 7.83
N PRO A 958 45.11 24.36 7.06
CA PRO A 958 43.86 25.00 7.50
C PRO A 958 43.05 24.17 8.52
N ALA A 959 43.20 22.84 8.57
CA ALA A 959 42.35 21.98 9.38
C ALA A 959 42.75 21.87 10.87
N GLN A 960 41.78 22.04 11.77
CA GLN A 960 41.96 21.96 13.24
C GLN A 960 42.50 20.60 13.74
N ALA A 961 42.15 19.51 13.06
CA ALA A 961 42.63 18.17 13.42
C ALA A 961 44.16 18.05 13.26
N MET A 962 44.73 18.74 12.27
CA MET A 962 46.18 18.81 12.06
C MET A 962 46.86 19.75 13.05
N HIS A 963 46.18 20.82 13.50
CA HIS A 963 46.71 21.71 14.55
C HIS A 963 46.98 20.98 15.86
N LEU A 964 46.13 20.03 16.26
CA LEU A 964 46.38 19.20 17.43
C LEU A 964 47.60 18.28 17.24
N LEU A 965 47.76 17.68 16.06
CA LEU A 965 48.94 16.86 15.75
C LEU A 965 50.22 17.71 15.77
N VAL A 966 50.18 18.93 15.23
CA VAL A 966 51.28 19.88 15.30
C VAL A 966 51.73 20.06 16.75
N THR A 967 50.79 20.22 17.71
CA THR A 967 51.17 20.34 19.14
C THR A 967 51.83 19.10 19.75
N GLU A 968 51.68 17.92 19.14
CA GLU A 968 52.39 16.69 19.55
C GLU A 968 53.83 16.65 19.02
N MET A 969 54.08 17.33 17.90
CA MET A 969 55.38 17.42 17.25
C MET A 969 56.23 18.61 17.75
N LEU A 970 55.67 19.51 18.57
CA LEU A 970 56.38 20.65 19.14
C LEU A 970 57.40 20.20 20.20
N THR A 971 58.62 19.89 19.75
CA THR A 971 59.81 19.74 20.60
C THR A 971 60.73 20.95 20.45
N GLN A 972 61.67 21.14 21.39
CA GLN A 972 62.67 22.21 21.30
C GLN A 972 63.51 22.11 20.03
N GLU A 973 63.78 20.89 19.57
CA GLU A 973 64.53 20.63 18.35
C GLU A 973 63.69 20.95 17.10
N ALA A 974 62.41 20.55 17.07
CA ALA A 974 61.54 20.73 15.90
C ALA A 974 61.10 22.19 15.67
N ALA A 975 61.07 23.03 16.71
CA ALA A 975 60.77 24.46 16.63
C ALA A 975 61.97 25.34 17.05
N GLY A 976 63.19 24.80 16.88
CA GLY A 976 64.43 25.45 17.29
C GLY A 976 64.75 26.70 16.46
N SER A 977 64.40 26.72 15.17
CA SER A 977 64.67 27.86 14.29
C SER A 977 63.72 29.03 14.53
N ASP A 978 64.26 30.26 14.47
CA ASP A 978 63.48 31.48 14.64
C ASP A 978 62.39 31.66 13.56
N ALA A 979 62.61 31.09 12.36
CA ALA A 979 61.63 31.07 11.28
C ALA A 979 60.45 30.15 11.60
N ALA A 980 60.69 28.93 12.10
CA ALA A 980 59.64 28.00 12.51
C ALA A 980 58.85 28.55 13.70
N PHE A 981 59.54 29.15 14.68
CA PHE A 981 58.90 29.79 15.82
C PHE A 981 58.00 30.98 15.41
N ALA A 982 58.44 31.79 14.45
CA ALA A 982 57.63 32.88 13.91
C ALA A 982 56.34 32.37 13.22
N LYS A 983 56.43 31.28 12.45
CA LYS A 983 55.27 30.63 11.81
C LYS A 983 54.33 29.94 12.80
N LEU A 984 54.82 29.55 13.98
CA LEU A 984 54.02 28.95 15.04
C LEU A 984 53.09 29.97 15.73
N LEU A 985 53.48 31.24 15.85
CA LEU A 985 52.72 32.24 16.63
C LEU A 985 51.28 32.48 16.11
N PRO A 986 51.01 32.62 14.79
CA PRO A 986 49.65 32.72 14.27
C PRO A 986 48.80 31.50 14.64
N LEU A 987 49.34 30.29 14.49
CA LEU A 987 48.66 29.05 14.85
C LEU A 987 48.40 28.98 16.36
N ALA A 988 49.38 29.35 17.18
CA ALA A 988 49.24 29.37 18.62
C ALA A 988 48.14 30.34 19.06
N ARG A 989 48.04 31.52 18.43
CA ARG A 989 46.94 32.46 18.67
C ARG A 989 45.58 31.83 18.32
N ILE A 990 45.46 31.15 17.18
CA ILE A 990 44.23 30.43 16.78
C ILE A 990 43.86 29.38 17.84
N VAL A 991 44.80 28.51 18.23
CA VAL A 991 44.57 27.44 19.21
C VAL A 991 44.17 28.02 20.57
N MET A 992 44.88 29.03 21.05
CA MET A 992 44.69 29.58 22.39
C MET A 992 43.37 30.38 22.53
N LEU A 993 42.93 31.08 21.48
CA LEU A 993 41.71 31.90 21.50
C LEU A 993 40.41 31.14 21.18
N GLN A 994 40.46 29.84 20.85
CA GLN A 994 39.26 29.03 20.62
C GLN A 994 38.40 28.92 21.90
N VAL A 995 37.12 29.32 21.83
CA VAL A 995 36.20 29.27 23.00
C VAL A 995 35.63 27.86 23.16
N LEU A 996 35.71 27.30 24.38
CA LEU A 996 35.13 26.00 24.79
C LEU A 996 35.60 24.76 23.99
N LYS A 997 36.73 24.84 23.26
CA LYS A 997 37.29 23.75 22.45
C LYS A 997 38.79 23.54 22.70
N GLY A 998 39.30 22.35 22.40
CA GLY A 998 40.74 22.11 22.23
C GLY A 998 41.61 22.17 23.50
N ARG A 999 41.07 21.86 24.69
CA ARG A 999 41.80 21.98 25.99
C ARG A 999 43.20 21.37 25.99
N VAL A 1000 43.35 20.16 25.43
CA VAL A 1000 44.66 19.47 25.38
C VAL A 1000 45.66 20.23 24.51
N ALA A 1001 45.24 20.70 23.33
CA ALA A 1001 46.09 21.51 22.45
C ALA A 1001 46.48 22.83 23.11
N LYS A 1002 45.55 23.49 23.82
CA LYS A 1002 45.82 24.72 24.57
C LYS A 1002 46.82 24.49 25.70
N ASP A 1003 46.65 23.44 26.50
CA ASP A 1003 47.56 23.15 27.61
C ASP A 1003 48.97 22.86 27.09
N ARG A 1004 49.11 22.07 26.01
CA ARG A 1004 50.40 21.77 25.36
C ARG A 1004 51.05 23.02 24.77
N MET A 1005 50.29 23.80 24.00
CA MET A 1005 50.77 25.03 23.37
C MET A 1005 51.19 26.07 24.42
N ALA A 1006 50.39 26.25 25.48
CA ALA A 1006 50.70 27.18 26.56
C ALA A 1006 51.96 26.76 27.34
N ALA A 1007 52.10 25.47 27.64
CA ALA A 1007 53.29 24.93 28.28
C ALA A 1007 54.54 25.12 27.41
N PHE A 1008 54.45 24.82 26.11
CA PHE A 1008 55.55 25.02 25.16
C PHE A 1008 55.95 26.50 25.05
N LEU A 1009 54.99 27.41 24.80
CA LEU A 1009 55.25 28.84 24.70
C LEU A 1009 55.80 29.44 25.99
N THR A 1010 55.32 28.99 27.16
CA THR A 1010 55.86 29.44 28.46
C THR A 1010 57.29 28.97 28.64
N ALA A 1011 57.62 27.73 28.30
CA ALA A 1011 58.99 27.22 28.38
C ALA A 1011 59.95 27.98 27.46
N GLU A 1012 59.52 28.29 26.23
CA GLU A 1012 60.32 29.09 25.29
C GLU A 1012 60.49 30.55 25.74
N ALA A 1013 59.42 31.17 26.26
CA ALA A 1013 59.45 32.54 26.77
C ALA A 1013 60.25 32.72 28.06
N LEU A 1014 60.48 31.66 28.84
CA LEU A 1014 61.35 31.73 30.02
C LEU A 1014 62.83 31.54 29.69
N ARG A 1015 63.14 31.02 28.50
CA ARG A 1015 64.52 30.74 28.06
C ARG A 1015 65.11 31.87 27.24
N ASP A 1016 64.33 32.42 26.32
CA ASP A 1016 64.78 33.42 25.36
C ASP A 1016 63.99 34.72 25.49
N ARG A 1017 64.72 35.83 25.70
CA ARG A 1017 64.13 37.15 25.88
C ARG A 1017 63.36 37.62 24.63
N GLY A 1018 63.85 37.34 23.43
CA GLY A 1018 63.20 37.72 22.17
C GLY A 1018 61.91 36.95 21.93
N ARG A 1019 61.86 35.66 22.28
CA ARG A 1019 60.63 34.84 22.26
C ARG A 1019 59.64 35.31 23.33
N ALA A 1020 60.13 35.70 24.51
CA ALA A 1020 59.30 36.27 25.58
C ALA A 1020 58.54 37.52 25.14
N GLU A 1021 59.23 38.45 24.46
CA GLU A 1021 58.63 39.69 23.93
C GLU A 1021 57.55 39.40 22.87
N ARG A 1022 57.73 38.37 22.04
CA ARG A 1022 56.75 37.97 21.00
C ARG A 1022 55.54 37.21 21.57
N VAL A 1023 55.72 36.43 22.64
CA VAL A 1023 54.65 35.62 23.27
C VAL A 1023 53.82 36.42 24.27
N ALA A 1024 54.41 37.41 24.96
CA ALA A 1024 53.75 38.20 25.99
C ALA A 1024 52.41 38.83 25.57
N PRO A 1025 52.24 39.40 24.35
CA PRO A 1025 50.95 39.92 23.90
C PRO A 1025 49.85 38.86 23.84
N LEU A 1026 50.17 37.63 23.45
CA LEU A 1026 49.19 36.54 23.39
C LEU A 1026 48.70 36.15 24.80
N PHE A 1027 49.60 36.06 25.78
CA PHE A 1027 49.18 35.83 27.16
C PHE A 1027 48.43 37.01 27.75
N ALA A 1028 48.79 38.25 27.40
CA ALA A 1028 48.03 39.44 27.77
C ALA A 1028 46.57 39.36 27.30
N ASP A 1029 46.34 39.02 26.02
CA ASP A 1029 45.00 38.84 25.46
C ASP A 1029 44.21 37.76 26.23
N LEU A 1030 44.86 36.66 26.62
CA LEU A 1030 44.23 35.56 27.36
C LEU A 1030 43.84 35.93 28.80
N THR A 1031 44.39 36.99 29.39
CA THR A 1031 43.92 37.49 30.69
C THR A 1031 42.48 38.00 30.64
N LEU A 1032 42.02 38.40 29.45
CA LEU A 1032 40.63 38.82 29.21
C LEU A 1032 39.68 37.63 28.97
N SER A 1033 40.20 36.40 28.91
CA SER A 1033 39.39 35.20 28.68
C SER A 1033 38.34 35.03 29.78
N GLY A 1034 37.10 34.70 29.39
CA GLY A 1034 36.03 34.29 30.30
C GLY A 1034 36.26 32.94 30.96
N THR A 1035 37.24 32.15 30.49
CA THR A 1035 37.59 30.84 31.07
C THR A 1035 38.60 31.03 32.19
N GLU A 1036 38.20 30.76 33.44
CA GLU A 1036 39.04 30.96 34.63
C GLU A 1036 40.41 30.28 34.52
N ARG A 1037 40.46 29.05 33.99
CA ARG A 1037 41.72 28.30 33.81
C ARG A 1037 42.68 28.95 32.82
N ASP A 1038 42.19 29.46 31.70
CA ASP A 1038 43.03 30.13 30.69
C ASP A 1038 43.55 31.46 31.24
N ARG A 1039 42.68 32.21 31.94
CA ARG A 1039 43.05 33.45 32.63
C ARG A 1039 44.10 33.22 33.70
N ALA A 1040 43.91 32.21 34.55
CA ALA A 1040 44.84 31.86 35.62
C ALA A 1040 46.21 31.46 35.04
N HIS A 1041 46.24 30.61 34.00
CA HIS A 1041 47.48 30.24 33.34
C HIS A 1041 48.20 31.45 32.73
N ALA A 1042 47.48 32.31 32.01
CA ALA A 1042 48.05 33.51 31.41
C ALA A 1042 48.66 34.47 32.45
N VAL A 1043 47.97 34.70 33.58
CA VAL A 1043 48.50 35.53 34.67
C VAL A 1043 49.75 34.91 35.30
N LEU A 1044 49.76 33.59 35.50
CA LEU A 1044 50.93 32.87 36.02
C LEU A 1044 52.12 32.93 35.05
N ALA A 1045 51.88 32.66 33.76
CA ALA A 1045 52.91 32.74 32.73
C ALA A 1045 53.50 34.16 32.61
N LEU A 1046 52.66 35.21 32.60
CA LEU A 1046 53.12 36.60 32.58
C LEU A 1046 53.94 36.94 33.83
N ARG A 1047 53.52 36.48 35.02
CA ARG A 1047 54.27 36.66 36.28
C ARG A 1047 55.65 36.00 36.20
N ASP A 1048 55.70 34.79 35.68
CA ASP A 1048 56.94 34.02 35.60
C ASP A 1048 57.89 34.63 34.55
N ILE A 1049 57.37 35.09 33.42
CA ILE A 1049 58.13 35.87 32.42
C ILE A 1049 58.68 37.18 33.03
N ALA A 1050 57.86 37.92 33.79
CA ALA A 1050 58.28 39.16 34.46
C ALA A 1050 59.46 38.96 35.43
N ARG A 1051 59.50 37.78 36.08
CA ARG A 1051 60.59 37.40 36.99
C ARG A 1051 61.85 36.96 36.25
N ALA A 1052 61.69 36.14 35.20
CA ALA A 1052 62.82 35.60 34.43
C ALA A 1052 63.51 36.68 33.58
N HIS A 1053 62.76 37.65 33.06
CA HIS A 1053 63.26 38.71 32.19
C HIS A 1053 62.82 40.11 32.67
N PRO A 1054 63.50 40.68 33.69
CA PRO A 1054 63.20 42.03 34.16
C PRO A 1054 63.33 43.06 33.02
N GLY A 1055 62.32 43.92 32.89
CA GLY A 1055 62.31 45.02 31.90
C GLY A 1055 61.53 44.75 30.61
N ILE A 1056 60.87 43.60 30.45
CA ILE A 1056 59.83 43.43 29.40
C ILE A 1056 58.55 44.16 29.85
N ALA A 1057 57.95 44.94 28.96
CA ALA A 1057 56.69 45.63 29.23
C ALA A 1057 55.53 44.62 29.26
N LEU A 1058 54.97 44.37 30.45
CA LEU A 1058 53.88 43.42 30.67
C LEU A 1058 52.68 44.12 31.34
N PRO A 1059 51.44 43.67 31.09
CA PRO A 1059 50.23 44.30 31.63
C PRO A 1059 49.98 43.98 33.12
N ILE A 1060 50.96 43.41 33.83
CA ILE A 1060 50.87 43.03 35.24
C ILE A 1060 51.78 43.90 36.08
N ALA A 1061 51.26 44.42 37.19
CA ALA A 1061 52.02 45.20 38.17
C ALA A 1061 52.06 44.44 39.50
N SER A 1062 53.24 44.08 39.98
CA SER A 1062 53.39 43.51 41.32
C SER A 1062 53.29 44.61 42.37
N ARG A 1063 52.24 44.59 43.20
CA ARG A 1063 52.15 45.45 44.39
C ARG A 1063 52.68 44.70 45.61
N PRO A 1064 53.62 45.27 46.39
CA PRO A 1064 54.02 44.68 47.67
C PRO A 1064 52.86 44.72 48.67
N ALA A 1065 52.70 43.66 49.47
CA ALA A 1065 51.64 43.58 50.47
C ALA A 1065 51.85 44.63 51.58
N PRO A 1066 50.81 45.38 52.01
CA PRO A 1066 50.96 46.39 53.06
C PRO A 1066 51.26 45.73 54.43
N LEU A 1067 52.27 46.25 55.13
CA LEU A 1067 52.61 45.87 56.51
C LEU A 1067 51.43 46.20 57.45
N ARG A 1068 50.95 45.23 58.24
CA ARG A 1068 49.93 45.45 59.28
C ARG A 1068 50.48 46.39 60.37
N PRO A 1069 49.77 47.45 60.78
CA PRO A 1069 50.21 48.32 61.86
C PRO A 1069 50.06 47.63 63.23
N THR A 1070 51.13 47.68 64.02
CA THR A 1070 51.16 47.32 65.45
C THR A 1070 50.89 48.58 66.30
N GLY A 1071 49.90 48.54 67.21
CA GLY A 1071 49.75 49.59 68.24
C GLY A 1071 48.56 49.38 69.20
N ARG A 1072 48.86 49.39 70.51
CA ARG A 1072 48.00 49.23 71.70
C ARG A 1072 47.07 50.43 71.98
N ALA A 1073 45.94 50.11 72.63
CA ALA A 1073 45.25 50.76 73.76
C ALA A 1073 44.97 52.29 73.76
N ALA A 1074 43.73 52.69 73.51
CA ALA A 1074 42.69 53.07 74.48
C ALA A 1074 41.39 53.37 73.72
#